data_AF-A0AAU5WZG7-F1
#
_entry.id   AF-A0AAU5WZG7-F1
#
_cell.length_a   1.000
_cell.length_b   1.000
_cell.length_c   1.000
_cell.angle_alpha   90.00
_cell.angle_beta   90.00
_cell.angle_gamma   90.00
#
_symmetry.space_group_name_H-M   'P 1'
#
loop_
_entity.id
_entity.type
_entity.pdbx_description
1 polymer ?
#
loop_
_entity_poly.entity_id
_entity_poly.type
_entity_poly.pdbx_seq_one_letter_code
_entity_poly.pdbx_strand_id
1 'polypeptide(L)'
;MAWDLRYTSVESGPTGRSGFQFVATTPGTPPDVVRAVTPYMSYRPPPSAPSAPAPEELAALPVAFAYGREGDHAVLARCRYTGRDYSGRYGNFSGHAVVAAPHELEGLRPIELWESPVWDGPPEAAPDLVPGTAFDPDSLVAWLRREDAHDRLAALLDAVTAALAGGHGRVVLVADDAGLVARWIALVSYSLPAALAAHLSFITYTADPESAPQLVVGTVPEAWPRGGFRLGEPVPGDGERPGRFSRVIADCWRTGDLDGIDAVGELLMSGAGEADDVASPGVDLTGRLRAGTSPAGERAATAPVGVVEPPRGFPAGGLPVLASADGATTLLALCRGETSVSAAEESAAAALVRCGGAPSWLWPALAPALPTLGFELAAALAHVAPEIAERCVLLALADPSLRERLPVLRLRDGLPARFRAALAEAPGLDALADVVRLADQVGGRITGDDVTATAAACARRGAGDIAAAVRATPGVWRAALVGGVLSGLERAESGTRRAMLTPDARAALGERDWTRAPRTGGLILSARADRHEATTRLIELEPYGLPEIEELLGALWDAPPSPGECERLVERLGPSMARFAVLRDLPRRVFESAPLDAAETVRLAELIRDRLPELAGPARIVLAHREALRAGTEPEMARVLGRMDAGDPLTDRVCASVAGALTARPARSRAEVLAAATDAVRRELTGHWLDAGPDRDDRVDLAEIEVRLHRARTPVPRLTAWGDGLGRFARRHVESALTDRDPALASAWRALRRRGA
;
A
#
# COMPACT_ATOMS: atom_id res chain seq x y z
N MET A 1 -13.55 56.06 1.90
CA MET A 1 -13.89 57.44 1.51
C MET A 1 -13.49 57.59 0.06
N ALA A 2 -14.49 57.64 -0.81
CA ALA A 2 -14.30 57.81 -2.24
C ALA A 2 -14.00 59.27 -2.64
N TRP A 3 -13.21 59.44 -3.69
CA TRP A 3 -12.82 60.74 -4.26
C TRP A 3 -13.33 60.89 -5.69
N ASP A 4 -13.88 62.06 -6.03
CA ASP A 4 -14.31 62.48 -7.36
C ASP A 4 -13.30 63.48 -7.95
N LEU A 5 -12.88 63.24 -9.20
CA LEU A 5 -11.93 64.08 -9.92
C LEU A 5 -12.44 64.38 -11.34
N ARG A 6 -12.36 65.65 -11.77
CA ARG A 6 -12.77 66.12 -13.11
C ARG A 6 -11.57 66.63 -13.88
N TYR A 7 -11.42 66.18 -15.12
CA TYR A 7 -10.28 66.46 -15.99
C TYR A 7 -10.75 66.96 -17.36
N THR A 8 -10.27 68.13 -17.79
CA THR A 8 -10.56 68.68 -19.13
C THR A 8 -9.55 69.77 -19.47
N SER A 9 -9.48 70.17 -20.74
CA SER A 9 -8.71 71.33 -21.17
C SER A 9 -9.43 72.64 -20.79
N VAL A 10 -8.72 73.56 -20.13
CA VAL A 10 -9.24 74.88 -19.72
C VAL A 10 -8.24 76.01 -19.99
N GLU A 11 -8.74 77.23 -20.18
CA GLU A 11 -7.93 78.43 -20.38
C GLU A 11 -7.16 78.83 -19.11
N SER A 12 -7.81 78.70 -17.95
CA SER A 12 -7.24 78.99 -16.63
C SER A 12 -7.83 78.03 -15.62
N GLY A 13 -7.02 77.06 -15.17
CA GLY A 13 -7.42 76.06 -14.17
C GLY A 13 -6.66 76.20 -12.84
N PRO A 14 -6.90 75.29 -11.87
CA PRO A 14 -6.33 75.36 -10.52
C PRO A 14 -4.79 75.40 -10.48
N THR A 15 -4.11 74.92 -11.52
CA THR A 15 -2.64 74.95 -11.61
C THR A 15 -2.07 76.30 -12.10
N GLY A 16 -2.94 77.25 -12.48
CA GLY A 16 -2.55 78.53 -13.09
C GLY A 16 -2.02 78.41 -14.52
N ARG A 17 -2.07 77.22 -15.12
CA ARG A 17 -1.67 76.94 -16.50
C ARG A 17 -2.89 76.68 -17.37
N SER A 18 -2.75 76.89 -18.67
CA SER A 18 -3.74 76.50 -19.67
C SER A 18 -3.49 75.06 -20.16
N GLY A 19 -4.55 74.41 -20.66
CA GLY A 19 -4.51 73.03 -21.15
C GLY A 19 -5.14 72.02 -20.19
N PHE A 20 -4.90 70.74 -20.46
CA PHE A 20 -5.49 69.63 -19.71
C PHE A 20 -4.97 69.55 -18.28
N GLN A 21 -5.91 69.57 -17.33
CA GLN A 21 -5.62 69.43 -15.91
C GLN A 21 -6.88 68.97 -15.17
N PHE A 22 -6.71 68.58 -13.90
CA PHE A 22 -7.85 68.40 -13.00
C PHE A 22 -8.45 69.76 -12.65
N VAL A 23 -9.70 69.99 -13.06
CA VAL A 23 -10.43 71.26 -12.89
C VAL A 23 -11.24 71.29 -11.61
N ALA A 24 -11.58 70.12 -11.08
CA ALA A 24 -12.24 69.97 -9.80
C ALA A 24 -11.86 68.62 -9.17
N THR A 25 -11.73 68.61 -7.85
CA THR A 25 -11.46 67.40 -7.05
C THR A 25 -12.21 67.50 -5.73
N THR A 26 -12.55 66.36 -5.14
CA THR A 26 -13.07 66.31 -3.77
C THR A 26 -12.07 67.01 -2.82
N PRO A 27 -12.51 67.92 -1.92
CA PRO A 27 -11.63 68.58 -0.98
C PRO A 27 -10.82 67.58 -0.14
N GLY A 28 -9.50 67.79 -0.04
CA GLY A 28 -8.60 66.90 0.69
C GLY A 28 -8.15 65.65 -0.07
N THR A 29 -8.41 65.57 -1.39
CA THR A 29 -7.88 64.48 -2.23
C THR A 29 -6.35 64.38 -2.13
N PRO A 30 -5.79 63.22 -1.73
CA PRO A 30 -4.36 63.03 -1.63
C PRO A 30 -3.60 63.12 -2.98
N PRO A 31 -2.35 63.64 -3.03
CA PRO A 31 -1.58 63.76 -4.28
C PRO A 31 -1.27 62.42 -4.99
N ASP A 32 -1.19 61.33 -4.24
CA ASP A 32 -1.03 59.97 -4.74
C ASP A 32 -2.30 59.46 -5.45
N VAL A 33 -3.49 59.79 -4.95
CA VAL A 33 -4.78 59.51 -5.64
C VAL A 33 -4.83 60.21 -7.00
N VAL A 34 -4.45 61.50 -7.05
CA VAL A 34 -4.39 62.26 -8.32
C VAL A 34 -3.41 61.60 -9.31
N ARG A 35 -2.26 61.12 -8.81
CA ARG A 35 -1.25 60.45 -9.63
C ARG A 35 -1.73 59.09 -10.15
N ALA A 36 -2.43 58.31 -9.33
CA ALA A 36 -2.99 57.02 -9.69
C ALA A 36 -4.06 57.13 -10.79
N VAL A 37 -4.87 58.19 -10.76
CA VAL A 37 -5.93 58.45 -11.76
C VAL A 37 -5.40 58.98 -13.09
N THR A 38 -4.30 59.74 -13.07
CA THR A 38 -3.79 60.45 -14.26
C THR A 38 -3.61 59.54 -15.50
N PRO A 39 -3.07 58.32 -15.41
CA PRO A 39 -2.96 57.40 -16.56
C PRO A 39 -4.29 57.02 -17.22
N TYR A 40 -5.40 57.08 -16.49
CA TYR A 40 -6.75 56.77 -16.98
C TYR A 40 -7.39 57.97 -17.71
N MET A 41 -6.85 59.19 -17.53
CA MET A 41 -7.36 60.43 -18.12
C MET A 41 -6.80 60.64 -19.53
N SER A 42 -7.18 59.75 -20.46
CA SER A 42 -6.78 59.80 -21.85
C SER A 42 -7.95 59.44 -22.75
N TYR A 43 -8.09 60.15 -23.86
CA TYR A 43 -9.05 59.82 -24.89
C TYR A 43 -8.52 60.23 -26.26
N ARG A 44 -8.60 59.32 -27.23
CA ARG A 44 -8.40 59.62 -28.65
C ARG A 44 -9.65 59.16 -29.40
N PRO A 45 -10.23 59.97 -30.30
CA PRO A 45 -11.37 59.54 -31.08
C PRO A 45 -10.99 58.41 -32.06
N PRO A 46 -11.97 57.63 -32.55
CA PRO A 46 -11.75 56.59 -33.56
C PRO A 46 -10.99 57.12 -34.78
N PRO A 47 -10.14 56.31 -35.45
CA PRO A 47 -9.45 56.73 -36.67
C PRO A 47 -10.40 57.22 -37.78
N SER A 48 -11.63 56.72 -37.80
CA SER A 48 -12.72 57.08 -38.73
C SER A 48 -13.51 58.33 -38.31
N ALA A 49 -13.26 58.90 -37.13
CA ALA A 49 -14.00 60.05 -36.64
C ALA A 49 -13.73 61.30 -37.50
N PRO A 50 -14.77 62.12 -37.78
CA PRO A 50 -14.59 63.40 -38.48
C PRO A 50 -13.60 64.31 -37.74
N SER A 51 -12.81 65.09 -38.50
CA SER A 51 -11.88 66.08 -37.92
C SER A 51 -12.60 67.26 -37.26
N ALA A 52 -13.85 67.52 -37.67
CA ALA A 52 -14.72 68.56 -37.15
C ALA A 52 -16.16 68.03 -36.98
N PRO A 53 -16.41 67.20 -35.97
CA PRO A 53 -17.70 66.52 -35.82
C PRO A 53 -18.84 67.47 -35.46
N ALA A 54 -20.02 67.21 -36.04
CA ALA A 54 -21.30 67.80 -35.67
C ALA A 54 -21.79 67.31 -34.30
N PRO A 55 -22.77 67.97 -33.65
CA PRO A 55 -23.30 67.54 -32.35
C PRO A 55 -23.80 66.09 -32.32
N GLU A 56 -24.45 65.63 -33.38
CA GLU A 56 -24.94 64.26 -33.51
C GLU A 56 -23.80 63.26 -33.64
N GLU A 57 -22.75 63.62 -34.41
CA GLU A 57 -21.55 62.81 -34.56
C GLU A 57 -20.76 62.74 -33.25
N LEU A 58 -20.66 63.85 -32.51
CA LEU A 58 -20.08 63.90 -31.16
C LEU A 58 -20.82 63.01 -30.16
N ALA A 59 -22.14 62.92 -30.28
CA ALA A 59 -22.96 62.06 -29.42
C ALA A 59 -22.76 60.57 -29.72
N ALA A 60 -22.44 60.21 -30.97
CA ALA A 60 -22.20 58.85 -31.42
C ALA A 60 -20.78 58.34 -31.15
N LEU A 61 -19.84 59.22 -30.76
CA LEU A 61 -18.48 58.78 -30.41
C LEU A 61 -18.48 57.92 -29.14
N PRO A 62 -17.62 56.89 -29.08
CA PRO A 62 -17.63 55.92 -27.99
C PRO A 62 -17.28 56.56 -26.65
N VAL A 63 -17.91 56.08 -25.58
CA VAL A 63 -17.53 56.43 -24.21
C VAL A 63 -16.41 55.48 -23.77
N ALA A 64 -15.28 56.02 -23.32
CA ALA A 64 -14.23 55.21 -22.71
C ALA A 64 -14.50 55.13 -21.21
N PHE A 65 -14.95 53.97 -20.72
CA PHE A 65 -15.00 53.70 -19.29
C PHE A 65 -13.90 52.72 -18.94
N ALA A 66 -13.09 53.05 -17.95
CA ALA A 66 -11.99 52.25 -17.49
C ALA A 66 -12.13 51.94 -16.00
N TYR A 67 -11.76 50.71 -15.65
CA TYR A 67 -11.65 50.22 -14.30
C TYR A 67 -10.27 49.58 -14.11
N GLY A 68 -9.63 49.89 -12.98
CA GLY A 68 -8.39 49.24 -12.55
C GLY A 68 -8.18 49.36 -11.05
N ARG A 69 -7.15 48.68 -10.56
CA ARG A 69 -6.74 48.73 -9.15
C ARG A 69 -5.35 49.33 -9.05
N GLU A 70 -5.22 50.35 -8.22
CA GLU A 70 -3.96 51.05 -7.93
C GLU A 70 -3.73 50.99 -6.42
N GLY A 71 -2.87 50.05 -5.98
CA GLY A 71 -2.72 49.73 -4.56
C GLY A 71 -4.05 49.25 -3.94
N ASP A 72 -4.45 49.88 -2.83
CA ASP A 72 -5.69 49.58 -2.11
C ASP A 72 -6.91 50.37 -2.64
N HIS A 73 -6.81 50.96 -3.83
CA HIS A 73 -7.88 51.75 -4.42
C HIS A 73 -8.38 51.16 -5.73
N ALA A 74 -9.69 51.19 -5.89
CA ALA A 74 -10.38 50.98 -7.16
C ALA A 74 -10.47 52.32 -7.89
N VAL A 75 -10.02 52.36 -9.14
CA VAL A 75 -10.07 53.55 -10.00
C VAL A 75 -11.09 53.30 -11.11
N LEU A 76 -12.13 54.12 -11.15
CA LEU A 76 -13.16 54.16 -12.19
C LEU A 76 -12.99 55.47 -12.96
N ALA A 77 -12.94 55.42 -14.28
CA ALA A 77 -12.70 56.61 -15.10
C ALA A 77 -13.57 56.59 -16.35
N ARG A 78 -14.38 57.62 -16.53
CA ARG A 78 -15.22 57.83 -17.72
C ARG A 78 -14.73 59.03 -18.51
N CYS A 79 -14.32 58.79 -19.75
CA CYS A 79 -13.84 59.80 -20.68
C CYS A 79 -14.77 59.88 -21.90
N ARG A 80 -15.14 61.11 -22.28
CA ARG A 80 -15.98 61.40 -23.45
C ARG A 80 -15.39 62.54 -24.27
N TYR A 81 -15.34 62.37 -25.58
CA TYR A 81 -14.92 63.43 -26.49
C TYR A 81 -15.91 64.61 -26.48
N THR A 82 -15.39 65.83 -26.36
CA THR A 82 -16.21 67.06 -26.32
C THR A 82 -16.00 67.95 -27.55
N GLY A 83 -15.12 67.55 -28.47
CA GLY A 83 -14.83 68.33 -29.66
C GLY A 83 -13.77 69.38 -29.40
N ARG A 84 -14.19 70.63 -29.28
CA ARG A 84 -13.29 71.80 -29.19
C ARG A 84 -12.83 72.06 -27.75
N ASP A 85 -11.59 72.47 -27.60
CA ASP A 85 -11.09 73.04 -26.34
C ASP A 85 -11.42 74.54 -26.22
N TYR A 86 -10.98 75.18 -25.14
CA TYR A 86 -11.15 76.61 -24.90
C TYR A 86 -10.52 77.49 -26.00
N SER A 87 -9.55 76.99 -26.76
CA SER A 87 -8.91 77.69 -27.89
C SER A 87 -9.66 77.52 -29.22
N GLY A 88 -10.71 76.70 -29.24
CA GLY A 88 -11.45 76.34 -30.44
C GLY A 88 -10.83 75.20 -31.25
N ARG A 89 -9.74 74.59 -30.76
CA ARG A 89 -9.06 73.46 -31.42
C ARG A 89 -9.79 72.15 -31.11
N TYR A 90 -10.00 71.34 -32.14
CA TYR A 90 -10.52 69.97 -31.96
C TYR A 90 -9.49 69.06 -31.29
N GLY A 91 -9.94 68.27 -30.33
CA GLY A 91 -9.09 67.37 -29.53
C GLY A 91 -9.44 67.33 -28.04
N ASN A 92 -10.50 68.03 -27.60
CA ASN A 92 -10.88 68.09 -26.20
C ASN A 92 -11.72 66.87 -25.79
N PHE A 93 -11.58 66.48 -24.53
CA PHE A 93 -12.42 65.47 -23.90
C PHE A 93 -12.64 65.83 -22.44
N SER A 94 -13.76 65.38 -21.89
CA SER A 94 -14.06 65.42 -20.46
C SER A 94 -13.75 64.06 -19.85
N GLY A 95 -12.85 64.03 -18.88
CA GLY A 95 -12.61 62.88 -18.00
C GLY A 95 -13.25 63.11 -16.63
N HIS A 96 -13.88 62.07 -16.10
CA HIS A 96 -14.40 62.03 -14.75
C HIS A 96 -13.93 60.72 -14.11
N ALA A 97 -13.23 60.82 -12.98
CA ALA A 97 -12.80 59.66 -12.22
C ALA A 97 -13.44 59.61 -10.84
N VAL A 98 -13.73 58.39 -10.40
CA VAL A 98 -14.10 58.05 -9.03
C VAL A 98 -13.05 57.06 -8.51
N VAL A 99 -12.43 57.39 -7.39
CA VAL A 99 -11.49 56.51 -6.69
C VAL A 99 -12.14 56.05 -5.41
N ALA A 100 -12.38 54.76 -5.29
CA ALA A 100 -13.11 54.15 -4.18
C ALA A 100 -12.23 53.15 -3.43
N ALA A 101 -12.48 52.98 -2.13
CA ALA A 101 -11.97 51.85 -1.38
C ALA A 101 -12.74 50.57 -1.77
N PRO A 102 -12.14 49.37 -1.64
CA PRO A 102 -12.78 48.11 -2.04
C PRO A 102 -14.16 47.88 -1.41
N HIS A 103 -14.32 48.24 -0.12
CA HIS A 103 -15.59 48.11 0.60
C HIS A 103 -16.71 49.02 0.05
N GLU A 104 -16.37 50.12 -0.63
CA GLU A 104 -17.36 51.02 -1.25
C GLU A 104 -17.90 50.43 -2.57
N LEU A 105 -17.28 49.36 -3.09
CA LEU A 105 -17.75 48.60 -4.25
C LEU A 105 -18.27 47.21 -3.86
N GLU A 106 -18.41 46.91 -2.56
CA GLU A 106 -18.97 45.63 -2.12
C GLU A 106 -20.39 45.43 -2.67
N GLY A 107 -20.64 44.25 -3.24
CA GLY A 107 -21.90 43.92 -3.88
C GLY A 107 -22.10 44.51 -5.28
N LEU A 108 -21.18 45.34 -5.78
CA LEU A 108 -21.22 45.92 -7.11
C LEU A 108 -20.16 45.30 -8.03
N ARG A 109 -20.49 45.20 -9.32
CA ARG A 109 -19.56 44.98 -10.41
C ARG A 109 -19.17 46.36 -10.95
N PRO A 110 -17.86 46.68 -11.05
CA PRO A 110 -17.40 47.99 -11.54
C PRO A 110 -18.05 48.44 -12.86
N ILE A 111 -18.33 47.50 -13.77
CA ILE A 111 -18.96 47.77 -15.06
C ILE A 111 -20.42 48.23 -14.98
N GLU A 112 -21.15 47.90 -13.90
CA GLU A 112 -22.51 48.41 -13.66
C GLU A 112 -22.53 49.94 -13.55
N LEU A 113 -21.39 50.55 -13.20
CA LEU A 113 -21.29 52.00 -13.09
C LEU A 113 -21.17 52.69 -14.45
N TRP A 114 -21.09 51.99 -15.60
CA TRP A 114 -20.96 52.61 -16.93
C TRP A 114 -22.00 53.72 -17.21
N GLU A 115 -23.29 53.43 -16.96
CA GLU A 115 -24.43 54.35 -17.11
C GLU A 115 -24.91 54.90 -15.77
N SER A 116 -24.07 54.86 -14.75
CA SER A 116 -24.44 55.36 -13.42
C SER A 116 -24.75 56.86 -13.47
N PRO A 117 -25.77 57.33 -12.71
CA PRO A 117 -26.06 58.76 -12.59
C PRO A 117 -24.90 59.54 -11.95
N VAL A 118 -23.92 58.88 -11.32
CA VAL A 118 -22.74 59.51 -10.72
C VAL A 118 -22.00 60.41 -11.72
N TRP A 119 -22.05 60.10 -13.02
CA TRP A 119 -21.31 60.84 -14.04
C TRP A 119 -21.93 62.19 -14.45
N ASP A 120 -23.22 62.41 -14.16
CA ASP A 120 -23.99 63.54 -14.69
C ASP A 120 -24.10 64.71 -13.68
N GLY A 121 -23.64 64.51 -12.43
CA GLY A 121 -23.64 65.51 -11.36
C GLY A 121 -22.34 66.30 -11.22
N PRO A 122 -22.31 67.40 -10.43
CA PRO A 122 -21.07 68.07 -10.02
C PRO A 122 -20.19 67.14 -9.14
N PRO A 123 -18.88 67.43 -8.97
CA PRO A 123 -18.03 66.65 -8.09
C PRO A 123 -18.51 66.75 -6.64
N GLU A 124 -18.79 65.61 -6.03
CA GLU A 124 -19.29 65.51 -4.65
C GLU A 124 -18.25 64.89 -3.71
N ALA A 125 -18.42 65.11 -2.40
CA ALA A 125 -17.69 64.38 -1.39
C ALA A 125 -18.43 63.07 -1.12
N ALA A 126 -17.74 61.92 -1.25
CA ALA A 126 -18.33 60.59 -1.16
C ALA A 126 -19.49 60.36 -2.16
N PRO A 127 -19.20 60.30 -3.48
CA PRO A 127 -20.23 60.04 -4.49
C PRO A 127 -21.01 58.75 -4.21
N ASP A 128 -22.33 58.81 -4.35
CA ASP A 128 -23.19 57.64 -4.21
C ASP A 128 -23.06 56.73 -5.44
N LEU A 129 -22.53 55.52 -5.24
CA LEU A 129 -22.21 54.58 -6.32
C LEU A 129 -23.40 53.68 -6.61
N VAL A 130 -24.39 54.25 -7.30
CA VAL A 130 -25.58 53.50 -7.73
C VAL A 130 -25.33 52.87 -9.10
N PRO A 131 -25.58 51.56 -9.28
CA PRO A 131 -25.45 50.90 -10.59
C PRO A 131 -26.45 51.47 -11.60
N GLY A 132 -26.04 51.54 -12.87
CA GLY A 132 -26.95 51.83 -13.98
C GLY A 132 -27.89 50.66 -14.27
N THR A 133 -28.97 50.90 -15.01
CA THR A 133 -29.98 49.87 -15.33
C THR A 133 -29.66 49.05 -16.58
N ALA A 134 -28.52 49.28 -17.23
CA ALA A 134 -28.21 48.72 -18.56
C ALA A 134 -27.81 47.24 -18.55
N PHE A 135 -27.37 46.72 -17.40
CA PHE A 135 -26.69 45.43 -17.30
C PHE A 135 -27.25 44.53 -16.19
N ASP A 136 -28.52 44.67 -15.81
CA ASP A 136 -29.11 43.74 -14.86
C ASP A 136 -29.05 42.28 -15.39
N PRO A 137 -28.80 41.28 -14.52
CA PRO A 137 -28.57 39.89 -14.96
C PRO A 137 -29.70 39.29 -15.81
N ASP A 138 -30.96 39.59 -15.51
CA ASP A 138 -32.10 39.06 -16.26
C ASP A 138 -32.15 39.62 -17.69
N SER A 139 -31.90 40.93 -17.85
CA SER A 139 -31.75 41.55 -19.16
C SER A 139 -30.58 40.96 -19.95
N LEU A 140 -29.47 40.61 -19.29
CA LEU A 140 -28.33 39.96 -19.92
C LEU A 140 -28.66 38.53 -20.39
N VAL A 141 -29.40 37.74 -19.60
CA VAL A 141 -29.90 36.42 -20.02
C VAL A 141 -30.79 36.54 -21.26
N ALA A 142 -31.76 37.46 -21.24
CA ALA A 142 -32.66 37.69 -22.36
C ALA A 142 -31.91 38.15 -23.61
N TRP A 143 -30.92 39.01 -23.43
CA TRP A 143 -30.06 39.49 -24.50
C TRP A 143 -29.23 38.35 -25.12
N LEU A 144 -28.52 37.57 -24.30
CA LEU A 144 -27.62 36.52 -24.78
C LEU A 144 -28.38 35.40 -25.51
N ARG A 145 -29.59 35.06 -25.05
CA ARG A 145 -30.50 34.12 -25.70
C ARG A 145 -30.91 34.57 -27.09
N ARG A 146 -31.22 35.87 -27.25
CA ARG A 146 -31.65 36.45 -28.52
C ARG A 146 -30.51 36.55 -29.53
N GLU A 147 -29.28 36.78 -29.07
CA GLU A 147 -28.08 36.80 -29.93
C GLU A 147 -27.52 35.41 -30.24
N ASP A 148 -27.98 34.37 -29.52
CA ASP A 148 -27.42 33.01 -29.55
C ASP A 148 -25.88 32.97 -29.41
N ALA A 149 -25.35 33.78 -28.49
CA ALA A 149 -23.91 34.02 -28.37
C ALA A 149 -23.23 33.28 -27.21
N HIS A 150 -23.82 32.18 -26.72
CA HIS A 150 -23.31 31.42 -25.58
C HIS A 150 -21.93 30.79 -25.83
N ASP A 151 -21.67 30.32 -27.05
CA ASP A 151 -20.36 29.77 -27.41
C ASP A 151 -19.27 30.84 -27.40
N ARG A 152 -19.63 32.08 -27.77
CA ARG A 152 -18.75 33.24 -27.63
C ARG A 152 -18.47 33.55 -26.16
N LEU A 153 -19.51 33.50 -25.32
CA LEU A 153 -19.33 33.69 -23.88
C LEU A 153 -18.38 32.65 -23.31
N ALA A 154 -18.53 31.38 -23.66
CA ALA A 154 -17.62 30.32 -23.24
C ALA A 154 -16.17 30.61 -23.69
N ALA A 155 -15.94 30.95 -24.96
CA ALA A 155 -14.60 31.28 -25.46
C ALA A 155 -14.00 32.51 -24.75
N LEU A 156 -14.81 33.52 -24.49
CA LEU A 156 -14.37 34.75 -23.83
C LEU A 156 -14.03 34.50 -22.35
N LEU A 157 -14.85 33.73 -21.63
CA LEU A 157 -14.59 33.33 -20.25
C LEU A 157 -13.28 32.53 -20.15
N ASP A 158 -13.00 31.67 -21.13
CA ASP A 158 -11.76 30.90 -21.16
C ASP A 158 -10.53 31.82 -21.29
N ALA A 159 -10.58 32.77 -22.23
CA ALA A 159 -9.49 33.72 -22.42
C ALA A 159 -9.28 34.63 -21.19
N VAL A 160 -10.38 35.10 -20.58
CA VAL A 160 -10.32 35.97 -19.40
C VAL A 160 -9.83 35.21 -18.17
N THR A 161 -10.33 34.01 -17.92
CA THR A 161 -9.87 33.20 -16.77
C THR A 161 -8.42 32.77 -16.91
N ALA A 162 -7.97 32.44 -18.12
CA ALA A 162 -6.55 32.19 -18.40
C ALA A 162 -5.67 33.42 -18.11
N ALA A 163 -6.11 34.62 -18.54
CA ALA A 163 -5.39 35.87 -18.28
C ALA A 163 -5.33 36.20 -16.78
N LEU A 164 -6.44 36.04 -16.06
CA LEU A 164 -6.51 36.23 -14.60
C LEU A 164 -5.66 35.21 -13.83
N ALA A 165 -5.68 33.93 -14.25
CA ALA A 165 -4.90 32.87 -13.62
C ALA A 165 -3.39 33.04 -13.86
N GLY A 166 -2.98 33.46 -15.06
CA GLY A 166 -1.58 33.69 -15.41
C GLY A 166 -1.00 35.01 -14.90
N GLY A 167 -1.86 36.00 -14.58
CA GLY A 167 -1.43 37.35 -14.20
C GLY A 167 -0.76 38.12 -15.35
N HIS A 168 -0.92 37.65 -16.58
CA HIS A 168 -0.33 38.22 -17.80
C HIS A 168 -1.22 37.92 -19.02
N GLY A 169 -1.14 38.78 -20.03
CA GLY A 169 -1.97 38.71 -21.24
C GLY A 169 -3.16 39.66 -21.18
N ARG A 170 -3.68 40.01 -22.35
CA ARG A 170 -4.84 40.90 -22.52
C ARG A 170 -5.85 40.30 -23.48
N VAL A 171 -7.13 40.53 -23.20
CA VAL A 171 -8.25 40.10 -24.02
C VAL A 171 -8.83 41.33 -24.72
N VAL A 172 -8.66 41.40 -26.05
CA VAL A 172 -9.12 42.55 -26.84
C VAL A 172 -10.52 42.28 -27.41
N LEU A 173 -11.47 43.13 -27.05
CA LEU A 173 -12.86 43.12 -27.52
C LEU A 173 -13.02 44.16 -28.63
N VAL A 174 -13.49 43.74 -29.79
CA VAL A 174 -13.59 44.61 -30.97
C VAL A 174 -15.05 44.75 -31.40
N ALA A 175 -15.58 45.96 -31.33
CA ALA A 175 -16.94 46.30 -31.74
C ALA A 175 -17.04 47.77 -32.17
N ASP A 176 -17.98 48.08 -33.07
CA ASP A 176 -18.27 49.46 -33.45
C ASP A 176 -18.96 50.25 -32.32
N ASP A 177 -19.62 49.55 -31.41
CA ASP A 177 -20.34 50.12 -30.27
C ASP A 177 -19.66 49.76 -28.94
N ALA A 178 -19.27 50.78 -28.19
CA ALA A 178 -18.70 50.63 -26.86
C ALA A 178 -19.72 50.10 -25.82
N GLY A 179 -21.03 50.31 -26.06
CA GLY A 179 -22.10 49.71 -25.25
C GLY A 179 -22.14 48.19 -25.37
N LEU A 180 -21.92 47.65 -26.58
CA LEU A 180 -21.77 46.20 -26.78
C LEU A 180 -20.55 45.66 -26.04
N VAL A 181 -19.40 46.36 -26.07
CA VAL A 181 -18.21 45.99 -25.29
C VAL A 181 -18.52 45.96 -23.78
N ALA A 182 -19.16 47.01 -23.27
CA ALA A 182 -19.54 47.11 -21.86
C ALA A 182 -20.47 45.97 -21.43
N ARG A 183 -21.44 45.59 -22.29
CA ARG A 183 -22.34 44.45 -22.05
C ARG A 183 -21.60 43.11 -21.95
N TRP A 184 -20.61 42.87 -22.81
CA TRP A 184 -19.78 41.66 -22.74
C TRP A 184 -18.91 41.63 -21.48
N ILE A 185 -18.37 42.78 -21.06
CA ILE A 185 -17.64 42.89 -19.80
C ILE A 185 -18.57 42.60 -18.61
N ALA A 186 -19.83 43.06 -18.65
CA ALA A 186 -20.82 42.74 -17.63
C ALA A 186 -21.08 41.23 -17.54
N LEU A 187 -21.32 40.56 -18.66
CA LEU A 187 -21.50 39.09 -18.70
C LEU A 187 -20.31 38.34 -18.09
N VAL A 188 -19.08 38.74 -18.46
CA VAL A 188 -17.86 38.15 -17.88
C VAL A 188 -17.76 38.44 -16.38
N SER A 189 -18.10 39.65 -15.95
CA SER A 189 -18.04 40.05 -14.55
C SER A 189 -19.00 39.24 -13.67
N TYR A 190 -20.26 39.06 -14.10
CA TYR A 190 -21.25 38.25 -13.38
C TYR A 190 -20.97 36.74 -13.46
N SER A 191 -20.22 36.28 -14.46
CA SER A 191 -19.77 34.90 -14.58
C SER A 191 -18.66 34.52 -13.58
N LEU A 192 -18.14 35.49 -12.83
CA LEU A 192 -17.09 35.32 -11.85
C LEU A 192 -17.61 35.65 -10.43
N PRO A 193 -17.08 35.01 -9.37
CA PRO A 193 -17.25 35.46 -7.99
C PRO A 193 -16.91 36.95 -7.86
N ALA A 194 -17.63 37.68 -6.99
CA ALA A 194 -17.42 39.12 -6.76
C ALA A 194 -15.96 39.46 -6.49
N ALA A 195 -15.29 38.68 -5.63
CA ALA A 195 -13.88 38.83 -5.32
C ALA A 195 -12.98 38.73 -6.57
N LEU A 196 -13.24 37.77 -7.47
CA LEU A 196 -12.43 37.59 -8.68
C LEU A 196 -12.75 38.66 -9.74
N ALA A 197 -14.01 39.05 -9.87
CA ALA A 197 -14.40 40.13 -10.77
C ALA A 197 -13.81 41.48 -10.36
N ALA A 198 -13.53 41.71 -9.07
CA ALA A 198 -12.81 42.90 -8.62
C ALA A 198 -11.38 42.98 -9.19
N HIS A 199 -10.78 41.87 -9.62
CA HIS A 199 -9.48 41.86 -10.32
C HIS A 199 -9.60 42.02 -11.84
N LEU A 200 -10.81 42.04 -12.40
CA LEU A 200 -11.06 42.19 -13.83
C LEU A 200 -10.90 43.66 -14.25
N SER A 201 -9.66 44.15 -14.42
CA SER A 201 -9.44 45.50 -14.97
C SER A 201 -9.88 45.56 -16.44
N PHE A 202 -10.55 46.65 -16.82
CA PHE A 202 -11.05 46.81 -18.18
C PHE A 202 -11.01 48.25 -18.66
N ILE A 203 -10.96 48.45 -19.97
CA ILE A 203 -11.34 49.68 -20.64
C ILE A 203 -12.24 49.30 -21.80
N THR A 204 -13.30 50.05 -22.06
CA THR A 204 -14.29 49.69 -23.10
C THR A 204 -14.04 50.31 -24.46
N TYR A 205 -13.22 51.34 -24.48
CA TYR A 205 -12.80 52.00 -25.70
C TYR A 205 -11.42 52.62 -25.52
N THR A 206 -10.51 52.27 -26.41
CA THR A 206 -9.26 52.97 -26.66
C THR A 206 -8.92 52.88 -28.14
N ALA A 207 -8.36 53.96 -28.69
CA ALA A 207 -7.76 53.94 -30.03
C ALA A 207 -6.35 53.32 -30.04
N ASP A 208 -5.81 52.96 -28.88
CA ASP A 208 -4.45 52.44 -28.68
C ASP A 208 -4.48 51.22 -27.73
N PRO A 209 -5.09 50.10 -28.15
CA PRO A 209 -5.21 48.90 -27.32
C PRO A 209 -3.86 48.21 -27.04
N GLU A 210 -2.84 48.45 -27.86
CA GLU A 210 -1.48 47.91 -27.63
C GLU A 210 -0.84 48.47 -26.36
N SER A 211 -1.13 49.73 -26.05
CA SER A 211 -0.58 50.45 -24.90
C SER A 211 -1.47 50.40 -23.65
N ALA A 212 -2.69 49.85 -23.76
CA ALA A 212 -3.64 49.80 -22.66
C ALA A 212 -3.19 48.82 -21.55
N PRO A 213 -3.11 49.25 -20.28
CA PRO A 213 -2.66 48.39 -19.18
C PRO A 213 -3.76 47.45 -18.65
N GLN A 214 -5.01 47.61 -19.08
CA GLN A 214 -6.12 46.81 -18.58
C GLN A 214 -6.13 45.39 -19.17
N LEU A 215 -6.68 44.44 -18.42
CA LEU A 215 -6.78 43.04 -18.83
C LEU A 215 -7.76 42.86 -19.98
N VAL A 216 -8.95 43.47 -19.88
CA VAL A 216 -9.94 43.48 -20.97
C VAL A 216 -9.93 44.84 -21.67
N VAL A 217 -9.68 44.84 -22.97
CA VAL A 217 -9.48 46.08 -23.74
C VAL A 217 -10.45 46.16 -24.89
N GLY A 218 -11.39 47.08 -24.80
CA GLY A 218 -12.34 47.42 -25.83
C GLY A 218 -11.78 48.39 -26.86
N THR A 219 -12.08 48.15 -28.12
CA THR A 219 -11.65 49.00 -29.23
C THR A 219 -12.57 48.85 -30.44
N VAL A 220 -12.38 49.72 -31.42
CA VAL A 220 -13.12 49.71 -32.69
C VAL A 220 -12.32 48.97 -33.77
N PRO A 221 -12.99 48.38 -34.78
CA PRO A 221 -12.33 47.62 -35.85
C PRO A 221 -11.14 48.31 -36.52
N GLU A 222 -11.23 49.62 -36.75
CA GLU A 222 -10.22 50.39 -37.48
C GLU A 222 -8.97 50.69 -36.65
N ALA A 223 -9.13 50.74 -35.32
CA ALA A 223 -8.01 50.93 -34.39
C ALA A 223 -7.23 49.63 -34.15
N TRP A 224 -7.84 48.47 -34.42
CA TRP A 224 -7.23 47.17 -34.14
C TRP A 224 -7.49 46.12 -35.22
N PRO A 225 -6.71 46.12 -36.32
CA PRO A 225 -6.86 45.14 -37.39
C PRO A 225 -6.21 43.78 -37.06
N ARG A 226 -5.40 43.68 -35.99
CA ARG A 226 -4.50 42.54 -35.70
C ARG A 226 -5.18 41.29 -35.10
N GLY A 227 -6.51 41.25 -35.03
CA GLY A 227 -7.28 40.14 -34.44
C GLY A 227 -7.73 40.40 -33.00
N GLY A 228 -8.69 39.63 -32.50
CA GLY A 228 -9.38 39.88 -31.22
C GLY A 228 -10.78 39.26 -31.23
N PHE A 229 -11.54 39.39 -30.15
CA PHE A 229 -12.93 38.95 -30.11
C PHE A 229 -13.80 39.96 -30.86
N ARG A 230 -14.14 39.65 -32.12
CA ARG A 230 -15.05 40.44 -32.96
C ARG A 230 -16.49 40.22 -32.51
N LEU A 231 -17.04 41.16 -31.74
CA LEU A 231 -18.32 40.95 -31.06
C LEU A 231 -19.54 41.03 -32.01
N GLY A 232 -19.38 41.61 -33.20
CA GLY A 232 -20.40 41.69 -34.25
C GLY A 232 -20.34 40.56 -35.30
N GLU A 233 -19.34 39.67 -35.23
CA GLU A 233 -19.12 38.63 -36.24
C GLU A 233 -19.33 37.23 -35.65
N PRO A 234 -19.83 36.25 -36.42
CA PRO A 234 -19.99 34.87 -35.93
C PRO A 234 -18.68 34.30 -35.36
N VAL A 235 -18.77 33.51 -34.30
CA VAL A 235 -17.59 32.83 -33.75
C VAL A 235 -17.08 31.81 -34.78
N PRO A 236 -15.79 31.82 -35.14
CA PRO A 236 -15.22 30.80 -36.01
C PRO A 236 -15.38 29.41 -35.37
N GLY A 237 -15.97 28.45 -36.12
CA GLY A 237 -16.29 27.11 -35.61
C GLY A 237 -15.10 26.15 -35.47
N ASP A 238 -13.89 26.62 -35.71
CA ASP A 238 -12.63 25.87 -35.76
C ASP A 238 -11.67 26.16 -34.57
N GLY A 239 -12.13 26.93 -33.58
CA GLY A 239 -11.37 27.22 -32.36
C GLY A 239 -11.17 26.03 -31.43
N GLU A 240 -10.18 26.12 -30.54
CA GLU A 240 -10.01 25.19 -29.43
C GLU A 240 -11.26 25.21 -28.54
N ARG A 241 -11.72 24.02 -28.12
CA ARG A 241 -12.94 23.89 -27.32
C ARG A 241 -12.72 24.54 -25.95
N PRO A 242 -13.60 25.45 -25.50
CA PRO A 242 -13.44 26.10 -24.20
C PRO A 242 -13.37 25.10 -23.04
N GLY A 243 -12.66 25.49 -21.98
CA GLY A 243 -12.54 24.75 -20.72
C GLY A 243 -13.89 24.42 -20.07
N ARG A 244 -13.89 23.46 -19.14
CA ARG A 244 -15.13 22.97 -18.51
C ARG A 244 -15.82 24.09 -17.73
N PHE A 245 -15.07 24.85 -16.93
CA PHE A 245 -15.60 26.03 -16.25
C PHE A 245 -16.41 26.94 -17.19
N SER A 246 -15.77 27.40 -18.26
CA SER A 246 -16.33 28.35 -19.21
C SER A 246 -17.59 27.82 -19.90
N ARG A 247 -17.61 26.53 -20.26
CA ARG A 247 -18.79 25.88 -20.85
C ARG A 247 -19.94 25.76 -19.86
N VAL A 248 -19.68 25.30 -18.63
CA VAL A 248 -20.73 25.14 -17.61
C VAL A 248 -21.35 26.48 -17.24
N ILE A 249 -20.55 27.54 -17.10
CA ILE A 249 -21.08 28.88 -16.84
C ILE A 249 -21.90 29.39 -18.03
N ALA A 250 -21.42 29.22 -19.26
CA ALA A 250 -22.20 29.58 -20.46
C ALA A 250 -23.52 28.78 -20.57
N ASP A 251 -23.53 27.51 -20.16
CA ASP A 251 -24.73 26.68 -20.07
C ASP A 251 -25.72 27.22 -19.02
N CYS A 252 -25.23 27.68 -17.86
CA CYS A 252 -26.05 28.34 -16.84
C CYS A 252 -26.69 29.61 -17.39
N TRP A 253 -25.95 30.45 -18.11
CA TRP A 253 -26.53 31.60 -18.81
C TRP A 253 -27.57 31.19 -19.86
N ARG A 254 -27.34 30.09 -20.59
CA ARG A 254 -28.29 29.57 -21.59
C ARG A 254 -29.62 29.20 -20.97
N THR A 255 -29.59 28.53 -19.83
CA THR A 255 -30.78 28.12 -19.09
C THR A 255 -31.37 29.21 -18.21
N GLY A 256 -30.64 30.32 -17.99
CA GLY A 256 -31.01 31.37 -17.03
C GLY A 256 -30.84 30.94 -15.57
N ASP A 257 -29.95 29.99 -15.31
CA ASP A 257 -29.66 29.45 -13.98
C ASP A 257 -28.56 30.27 -13.30
N LEU A 258 -28.94 31.47 -12.82
CA LEU A 258 -28.01 32.37 -12.11
C LEU A 258 -27.58 31.79 -10.76
N ASP A 259 -28.47 31.07 -10.07
CA ASP A 259 -28.16 30.36 -8.82
C ASP A 259 -27.03 29.34 -9.02
N GLY A 260 -26.96 28.68 -10.18
CA GLY A 260 -25.87 27.79 -10.55
C GLY A 260 -24.52 28.50 -10.70
N ILE A 261 -24.51 29.74 -11.20
CA ILE A 261 -23.30 30.56 -11.29
C ILE A 261 -22.82 30.95 -9.89
N ASP A 262 -23.75 31.36 -9.03
CA ASP A 262 -23.47 31.70 -7.64
C ASP A 262 -22.97 30.47 -6.85
N ALA A 263 -23.55 29.29 -7.07
CA ALA A 263 -23.11 28.04 -6.46
C ALA A 263 -21.67 27.68 -6.84
N VAL A 264 -21.30 27.82 -8.12
CA VAL A 264 -19.90 27.63 -8.56
C VAL A 264 -19.00 28.66 -7.89
N GLY A 265 -19.47 29.90 -7.75
CA GLY A 265 -18.71 30.95 -7.10
C GLY A 265 -18.47 30.68 -5.62
N GLU A 266 -19.50 30.26 -4.88
CA GLU A 266 -19.36 29.87 -3.48
C GLU A 266 -18.40 28.69 -3.31
N LEU A 267 -18.49 27.67 -4.18
CA LEU A 267 -17.56 26.53 -4.15
C LEU A 267 -16.10 26.94 -4.38
N LEU A 268 -15.86 27.91 -5.27
CA LEU A 268 -14.52 28.45 -5.51
C LEU A 268 -14.00 29.26 -4.32
N MET A 269 -14.89 29.97 -3.63
CA MET A 269 -14.54 30.89 -2.54
C MET A 269 -14.57 30.25 -1.14
N SER A 270 -15.15 29.06 -0.98
CA SER A 270 -15.30 28.37 0.31
C SER A 270 -13.97 28.14 1.04
N GLY A 271 -12.85 28.09 0.32
CA GLY A 271 -11.50 27.97 0.90
C GLY A 271 -10.71 29.26 1.05
N ALA A 272 -11.25 30.41 0.67
CA ALA A 272 -10.55 31.69 0.76
C ALA A 272 -10.81 32.44 2.08
N GLY A 273 -11.80 32.01 2.87
CA GLY A 273 -12.24 32.67 4.09
C GLY A 273 -11.55 32.16 5.36
N GLU A 274 -10.27 32.48 5.55
CA GLU A 274 -9.62 32.56 6.89
C GLU A 274 -8.24 33.26 6.89
N ALA A 275 -7.74 33.74 5.74
CA ALA A 275 -6.37 34.26 5.63
C ALA A 275 -6.21 35.79 5.77
N ASP A 276 -7.28 36.57 5.93
CA ASP A 276 -7.21 38.05 5.84
C ASP A 276 -7.21 38.81 7.18
N ASP A 277 -7.15 38.13 8.33
CA ASP A 277 -7.21 38.81 9.64
C ASP A 277 -5.87 38.91 10.39
N VAL A 278 -4.72 38.73 9.72
CA VAL A 278 -3.40 39.02 10.33
C VAL A 278 -2.47 39.73 9.34
N ALA A 279 -2.76 41.00 9.06
CA ALA A 279 -1.78 41.92 8.49
C ALA A 279 -1.14 42.79 9.60
N SER A 280 0.04 42.38 10.07
CA SER A 280 1.08 43.28 10.59
C SER A 280 2.47 42.67 10.42
N PRO A 281 3.52 43.49 10.24
CA PRO A 281 4.55 43.20 9.26
C PRO A 281 5.75 42.46 9.86
N GLY A 282 6.32 41.58 9.03
CA GLY A 282 7.74 41.23 9.08
C GLY A 282 8.05 39.88 9.72
N VAL A 283 8.05 38.81 8.90
CA VAL A 283 9.03 37.71 9.01
C VAL A 283 9.31 37.16 7.61
N ASP A 284 10.58 37.23 7.22
CA ASP A 284 11.16 36.58 6.04
C ASP A 284 11.04 35.05 6.16
N LEU A 285 10.30 34.42 5.24
CA LEU A 285 10.20 32.97 5.08
C LEU A 285 10.76 32.53 3.74
N THR A 286 12.05 32.78 3.51
CA THR A 286 12.84 32.02 2.55
C THR A 286 13.10 30.60 3.10
N GLY A 287 12.18 29.67 2.86
CA GLY A 287 12.23 28.33 3.46
C GLY A 287 11.56 27.20 2.65
N ARG A 288 12.16 26.85 1.51
CA ARG A 288 12.15 25.50 0.87
C ARG A 288 10.81 24.71 0.85
N LEU A 289 10.10 24.79 -0.27
CA LEU A 289 9.39 23.64 -0.85
C LEU A 289 10.04 23.27 -2.18
N ARG A 290 10.74 22.14 -2.20
CA ARG A 290 11.22 21.52 -3.44
C ARG A 290 10.02 20.91 -4.15
N ALA A 291 9.57 21.56 -5.23
CA ALA A 291 8.69 20.93 -6.20
C ALA A 291 9.45 19.78 -6.88
N GLY A 292 8.89 18.58 -6.78
CA GLY A 292 9.31 17.42 -7.56
C GLY A 292 9.05 17.71 -9.03
N THR A 293 10.10 17.63 -9.83
CA THR A 293 10.06 17.75 -11.29
C THR A 293 9.29 16.58 -11.88
N SER A 294 8.13 16.86 -12.48
CA SER A 294 7.51 16.00 -13.49
C SER A 294 7.78 16.60 -14.88
N PRO A 295 8.01 15.78 -15.92
CA PRO A 295 8.56 16.27 -17.18
C PRO A 295 7.47 16.96 -18.00
N ALA A 296 7.58 18.29 -18.12
CA ALA A 296 6.86 19.06 -19.13
C ALA A 296 7.46 18.73 -20.51
N GLY A 297 6.76 17.89 -21.27
CA GLY A 297 6.99 17.78 -22.71
C GLY A 297 6.56 19.08 -23.38
N GLU A 298 7.48 19.71 -24.09
CA GLU A 298 7.24 20.85 -24.98
C GLU A 298 6.08 20.53 -25.94
N ARG A 299 4.90 21.07 -25.65
CA ARG A 299 3.91 21.42 -26.66
C ARG A 299 3.90 22.93 -26.73
N ALA A 300 4.40 23.48 -27.83
CA ALA A 300 4.20 24.88 -28.18
C ALA A 300 2.69 25.11 -28.31
N ALA A 301 2.09 25.71 -27.27
CA ALA A 301 0.71 26.15 -27.30
C ALA A 301 0.61 27.30 -28.31
N THR A 302 -0.23 27.12 -29.33
CA THR A 302 -0.69 28.24 -30.15
C THR A 302 -1.53 29.14 -29.23
N ALA A 303 -1.25 30.44 -29.19
CA ALA A 303 -2.01 31.36 -28.35
C ALA A 303 -3.50 31.32 -28.77
N PRO A 304 -4.45 31.24 -27.82
CA PRO A 304 -5.87 31.29 -28.15
C PRO A 304 -6.18 32.59 -28.89
N VAL A 305 -7.11 32.50 -29.85
CA VAL A 305 -7.54 33.63 -30.69
C VAL A 305 -7.95 34.81 -29.78
N GLY A 306 -7.20 35.91 -29.85
CA GLY A 306 -7.53 37.16 -29.17
C GLY A 306 -6.73 37.52 -27.91
N VAL A 307 -5.75 36.70 -27.51
CA VAL A 307 -4.81 37.04 -26.42
C VAL A 307 -3.53 37.66 -26.99
N VAL A 308 -3.17 38.85 -26.51
CA VAL A 308 -1.95 39.58 -26.91
C VAL A 308 -0.89 39.49 -25.81
N GLU A 309 0.36 39.19 -26.16
CA GLU A 309 1.48 39.20 -25.21
C GLU A 309 1.69 40.60 -24.61
N PRO A 310 1.97 40.71 -23.30
CA PRO A 310 2.18 42.00 -22.65
C PRO A 310 3.54 42.61 -23.00
N PRO A 311 3.68 43.95 -23.00
CA PRO A 311 5.00 44.58 -22.99
C PRO A 311 5.76 44.25 -21.70
N ARG A 312 7.10 44.15 -21.79
CA ARG A 312 7.98 43.78 -20.67
C ARG A 312 7.82 44.75 -19.49
N GLY A 313 7.33 44.27 -18.35
CA GLY A 313 7.25 45.05 -17.10
C GLY A 313 6.02 44.84 -16.20
N PHE A 314 5.11 43.91 -16.52
CA PHE A 314 3.93 43.65 -15.69
C PHE A 314 4.26 42.94 -14.36
N PRO A 315 3.66 43.33 -13.23
CA PRO A 315 3.80 42.59 -11.98
C PRO A 315 3.14 41.22 -12.11
N ALA A 316 3.91 40.16 -11.86
CA ALA A 316 3.44 38.78 -11.87
C ALA A 316 2.65 38.49 -10.57
N GLY A 317 1.35 38.30 -10.69
CA GLY A 317 0.47 37.94 -9.59
C GLY A 317 -0.83 37.34 -10.12
N GLY A 318 -0.77 36.09 -10.60
CA GLY A 318 -1.96 35.36 -11.03
C GLY A 318 -2.86 34.95 -9.87
N LEU A 319 -4.12 34.62 -10.15
CA LEU A 319 -5.09 34.15 -9.17
C LEU A 319 -5.15 32.62 -9.16
N PRO A 320 -4.43 31.92 -8.25
CA PRO A 320 -4.31 30.45 -8.28
C PRO A 320 -5.63 29.73 -7.99
N VAL A 321 -6.62 30.38 -7.38
CA VAL A 321 -7.95 29.80 -7.13
C VAL A 321 -8.67 29.39 -8.43
N LEU A 322 -8.41 30.09 -9.55
CA LEU A 322 -8.98 29.74 -10.85
C LEU A 322 -8.46 28.40 -11.40
N ALA A 323 -7.33 27.89 -10.90
CA ALA A 323 -6.87 26.54 -11.24
C ALA A 323 -7.82 25.44 -10.72
N SER A 324 -8.71 25.76 -9.76
CA SER A 324 -9.68 24.83 -9.18
C SER A 324 -11.11 25.00 -9.75
N ALA A 325 -11.29 25.87 -10.75
CA ALA A 325 -12.58 26.20 -11.36
C ALA A 325 -13.30 24.96 -11.96
N ASP A 326 -12.55 24.04 -12.54
CA ASP A 326 -13.08 22.78 -13.06
C ASP A 326 -13.59 21.85 -11.94
N GLY A 327 -13.00 21.91 -10.74
CA GLY A 327 -13.48 21.16 -9.58
C GLY A 327 -14.84 21.66 -9.10
N ALA A 328 -15.05 22.97 -9.05
CA ALA A 328 -16.31 23.58 -8.62
C ALA A 328 -17.45 23.24 -9.60
N THR A 329 -17.20 23.36 -10.91
CA THR A 329 -18.19 23.00 -11.93
C THR A 329 -18.45 21.50 -12.00
N THR A 330 -17.47 20.66 -11.64
CA THR A 330 -17.70 19.22 -11.48
C THR A 330 -18.64 18.91 -10.32
N LEU A 331 -18.49 19.58 -9.17
CA LEU A 331 -19.41 19.41 -8.03
C LEU A 331 -20.84 19.84 -8.40
N LEU A 332 -21.00 20.95 -9.11
CA LEU A 332 -22.31 21.39 -9.60
C LEU A 332 -22.95 20.37 -10.54
N ALA A 333 -22.19 19.82 -11.49
CA ALA A 333 -22.66 18.78 -12.40
C ALA A 333 -23.16 17.53 -11.65
N LEU A 334 -22.42 17.09 -10.62
CA LEU A 334 -22.84 15.97 -9.78
C LEU A 334 -24.10 16.29 -8.98
N CYS A 335 -24.25 17.51 -8.45
CA CYS A 335 -25.47 17.95 -7.76
C CYS A 335 -26.70 17.95 -8.69
N ARG A 336 -26.48 18.17 -10.00
CA ARG A 336 -27.53 18.08 -11.02
C ARG A 336 -27.79 16.66 -11.52
N GLY A 337 -27.08 15.66 -11.00
CA GLY A 337 -27.24 14.26 -11.37
C GLY A 337 -26.59 13.88 -12.70
N GLU A 338 -25.62 14.66 -13.19
CA GLU A 338 -24.86 14.29 -14.39
C GLU A 338 -23.98 13.08 -14.11
N THR A 339 -24.09 12.04 -14.94
CA THR A 339 -23.33 10.79 -14.79
C THR A 339 -22.08 10.73 -15.68
N SER A 340 -21.82 11.76 -16.49
CA SER A 340 -20.70 11.82 -17.45
C SER A 340 -19.39 12.33 -16.85
N VAL A 341 -19.28 12.39 -15.53
CA VAL A 341 -18.08 12.89 -14.83
C VAL A 341 -16.99 11.82 -14.83
N SER A 342 -15.80 12.20 -15.30
CA SER A 342 -14.61 11.35 -15.32
C SER A 342 -13.92 11.30 -13.95
N ALA A 343 -13.10 10.27 -13.73
CA ALA A 343 -12.33 10.13 -12.49
C ALA A 343 -11.34 11.30 -12.26
N ALA A 344 -10.83 11.91 -13.33
CA ALA A 344 -9.94 13.08 -13.23
C ALA A 344 -10.69 14.32 -12.74
N GLU A 345 -11.92 14.52 -13.24
CA GLU A 345 -12.81 15.60 -12.81
C GLU A 345 -13.24 15.42 -11.34
N GLU A 346 -13.63 14.20 -10.94
CA GLU A 346 -13.91 13.92 -9.52
C GLU A 346 -12.69 14.15 -8.63
N SER A 347 -11.48 13.86 -9.11
CA SER A 347 -10.24 14.13 -8.37
C SER A 347 -9.98 15.61 -8.19
N ALA A 348 -10.28 16.44 -9.20
CA ALA A 348 -10.20 17.89 -9.11
C ALA A 348 -11.25 18.46 -8.14
N ALA A 349 -12.48 17.95 -8.18
CA ALA A 349 -13.52 18.28 -7.20
C ALA A 349 -13.10 17.91 -5.76
N ALA A 350 -12.52 16.72 -5.57
CA ALA A 350 -12.00 16.29 -4.28
C ALA A 350 -10.86 17.17 -3.77
N ALA A 351 -9.97 17.63 -4.67
CA ALA A 351 -8.90 18.58 -4.31
C ALA A 351 -9.48 19.92 -3.82
N LEU A 352 -10.48 20.47 -4.53
CA LEU A 352 -11.16 21.69 -4.13
C LEU A 352 -11.77 21.57 -2.71
N VAL A 353 -12.53 20.50 -2.45
CA VAL A 353 -13.15 20.25 -1.14
C VAL A 353 -12.10 20.10 -0.04
N ARG A 354 -10.97 19.45 -0.31
CA ARG A 354 -9.88 19.30 0.68
C ARG A 354 -9.19 20.63 1.01
N CYS A 355 -9.09 21.53 0.04
CA CYS A 355 -8.47 22.84 0.23
C CYS A 355 -9.41 23.84 0.93
N GLY A 356 -10.71 23.80 0.60
CA GLY A 356 -11.64 24.84 1.01
C GLY A 356 -12.86 24.39 1.82
N GLY A 357 -12.93 23.11 2.17
CA GLY A 357 -14.12 22.55 2.80
C GLY A 357 -15.31 22.45 1.85
N ALA A 358 -16.48 22.22 2.42
CA ALA A 358 -17.73 22.04 1.70
C ALA A 358 -18.80 23.00 2.26
N PRO A 359 -19.46 23.81 1.40
CA PRO A 359 -20.64 24.56 1.80
C PRO A 359 -21.71 23.69 2.44
N SER A 360 -22.49 24.28 3.36
CA SER A 360 -23.57 23.56 4.05
C SER A 360 -24.66 23.04 3.11
N TRP A 361 -24.89 23.70 1.97
CA TRP A 361 -25.86 23.28 0.97
C TRP A 361 -25.35 22.13 0.07
N LEU A 362 -24.03 21.91 0.00
CA LEU A 362 -23.42 20.98 -0.95
C LEU A 362 -23.92 19.55 -0.73
N TRP A 363 -23.99 19.10 0.53
CA TRP A 363 -24.42 17.72 0.81
C TRP A 363 -25.88 17.44 0.45
N PRO A 364 -26.88 18.25 0.87
CA PRO A 364 -28.26 18.07 0.44
C PRO A 364 -28.42 17.96 -1.09
N ALA A 365 -27.63 18.73 -1.85
CA ALA A 365 -27.66 18.72 -3.30
C ALA A 365 -26.94 17.50 -3.92
N LEU A 366 -25.85 17.03 -3.29
CA LEU A 366 -25.04 15.90 -3.78
C LEU A 366 -25.60 14.53 -3.37
N ALA A 367 -26.42 14.46 -2.31
CA ALA A 367 -26.94 13.20 -1.76
C ALA A 367 -27.56 12.24 -2.81
N PRO A 368 -28.32 12.71 -3.83
CA PRO A 368 -28.84 11.83 -4.88
C PRO A 368 -27.75 11.13 -5.72
N ALA A 369 -26.58 11.76 -5.87
CA ALA A 369 -25.43 11.22 -6.62
C ALA A 369 -24.52 10.31 -5.77
N LEU A 370 -24.80 10.13 -4.47
CA LEU A 370 -23.97 9.31 -3.57
C LEU A 370 -23.60 7.92 -4.13
N PRO A 371 -24.52 7.16 -4.78
CA PRO A 371 -24.18 5.83 -5.30
C PRO A 371 -23.17 5.83 -6.45
N THR A 372 -23.00 6.97 -7.14
CA THR A 372 -22.09 7.11 -8.28
C THR A 372 -20.75 7.73 -7.90
N LEU A 373 -20.63 8.39 -6.75
CA LEU A 373 -19.37 9.01 -6.31
C LEU A 373 -18.24 7.98 -6.24
N GLY A 374 -17.09 8.35 -6.82
CA GLY A 374 -15.83 7.65 -6.67
C GLY A 374 -15.16 7.90 -5.32
N PHE A 375 -14.05 7.18 -5.10
CA PHE A 375 -13.38 7.14 -3.80
C PHE A 375 -12.78 8.48 -3.38
N GLU A 376 -12.14 9.20 -4.30
CA GLU A 376 -11.45 10.46 -3.98
C GLU A 376 -12.39 11.51 -3.40
N LEU A 377 -13.52 11.71 -4.08
CA LEU A 377 -14.52 12.68 -3.69
C LEU A 377 -15.27 12.24 -2.43
N ALA A 378 -15.65 10.96 -2.35
CA ALA A 378 -16.26 10.43 -1.14
C ALA A 378 -15.32 10.60 0.07
N ALA A 379 -14.01 10.31 -0.08
CA ALA A 379 -13.03 10.45 0.99
C ALA A 379 -12.85 11.91 1.43
N ALA A 380 -12.83 12.86 0.48
CA ALA A 380 -12.79 14.29 0.78
C ALA A 380 -14.03 14.76 1.57
N LEU A 381 -15.18 14.15 1.32
CA LEU A 381 -16.46 14.50 1.95
C LEU A 381 -16.84 13.59 3.12
N ALA A 382 -16.00 12.64 3.53
CA ALA A 382 -16.37 11.61 4.51
C ALA A 382 -16.79 12.17 5.88
N HIS A 383 -16.37 13.40 6.22
CA HIS A 383 -16.75 14.09 7.46
C HIS A 383 -18.06 14.87 7.36
N VAL A 384 -18.60 15.07 6.15
CA VAL A 384 -19.79 15.89 5.92
C VAL A 384 -21.07 15.16 6.30
N ALA A 385 -21.16 13.85 6.00
CA ALA A 385 -22.32 13.03 6.35
C ALA A 385 -21.96 11.54 6.56
N PRO A 386 -22.64 10.83 7.49
CA PRO A 386 -22.40 9.40 7.74
C PRO A 386 -22.54 8.52 6.49
N GLU A 387 -23.49 8.82 5.61
CA GLU A 387 -23.76 8.07 4.39
C GLU A 387 -22.58 8.13 3.40
N ILE A 388 -21.81 9.23 3.43
CA ILE A 388 -20.59 9.39 2.63
C ILE A 388 -19.47 8.52 3.20
N ALA A 389 -19.29 8.53 4.53
CA ALA A 389 -18.32 7.66 5.18
C ALA A 389 -18.63 6.18 4.90
N GLU A 390 -19.91 5.79 4.90
CA GLU A 390 -20.34 4.46 4.49
C GLU A 390 -19.99 4.15 3.04
N ARG A 391 -20.22 5.08 2.11
CA ARG A 391 -19.82 4.94 0.70
C ARG A 391 -18.31 4.74 0.54
N CYS A 392 -17.48 5.49 1.26
CA CYS A 392 -16.02 5.29 1.28
C CYS A 392 -15.64 3.87 1.69
N VAL A 393 -16.24 3.37 2.77
CA VAL A 393 -15.95 2.02 3.28
C VAL A 393 -16.45 0.96 2.30
N LEU A 394 -17.61 1.14 1.65
CA LEU A 394 -18.09 0.23 0.63
C LEU A 394 -17.13 0.13 -0.57
N LEU A 395 -16.59 1.26 -1.02
CA LEU A 395 -15.57 1.28 -2.08
C LEU A 395 -14.29 0.56 -1.64
N ALA A 396 -13.83 0.78 -0.40
CA ALA A 396 -12.64 0.12 0.14
C ALA A 396 -12.85 -1.38 0.50
N LEU A 397 -14.10 -1.80 0.70
CA LEU A 397 -14.46 -3.21 0.80
C LEU A 397 -14.35 -3.89 -0.57
N ALA A 398 -14.85 -3.22 -1.62
CA ALA A 398 -14.82 -3.71 -3.00
C ALA A 398 -13.40 -3.71 -3.60
N ASP A 399 -12.60 -2.68 -3.31
CA ASP A 399 -11.22 -2.55 -3.78
C ASP A 399 -10.24 -2.46 -2.59
N PRO A 400 -9.47 -3.53 -2.32
CA PRO A 400 -8.47 -3.55 -1.25
C PRO A 400 -7.40 -2.47 -1.34
N SER A 401 -7.05 -2.00 -2.54
CA SER A 401 -6.00 -0.99 -2.74
C SER A 401 -6.35 0.37 -2.14
N LEU A 402 -7.64 0.62 -1.88
CA LEU A 402 -8.14 1.87 -1.31
C LEU A 402 -8.05 1.90 0.22
N ARG A 403 -7.86 0.76 0.89
CA ARG A 403 -7.95 0.65 2.36
C ARG A 403 -6.87 1.45 3.09
N GLU A 404 -5.66 1.52 2.52
CA GLU A 404 -4.56 2.32 3.08
C GLU A 404 -4.76 3.82 2.94
N ARG A 405 -5.65 4.23 2.03
CA ARG A 405 -5.93 5.62 1.69
C ARG A 405 -7.21 6.13 2.35
N LEU A 406 -7.86 5.31 3.17
CA LEU A 406 -9.06 5.71 3.90
C LEU A 406 -8.73 6.82 4.91
N PRO A 407 -9.53 7.89 4.97
CA PRO A 407 -9.40 8.87 6.03
C PRO A 407 -9.76 8.25 7.38
N VAL A 408 -9.35 8.91 8.46
CA VAL A 408 -9.71 8.49 9.82
C VAL A 408 -11.21 8.69 10.02
N LEU A 409 -11.98 7.62 9.95
CA LEU A 409 -13.44 7.65 10.08
C LEU A 409 -13.94 6.57 11.04
N ARG A 410 -15.13 6.80 11.60
CA ARG A 410 -15.88 5.83 12.39
C ARG A 410 -17.31 5.74 11.86
N LEU A 411 -17.74 4.54 11.51
CA LEU A 411 -19.11 4.28 11.06
C LEU A 411 -20.07 4.36 12.24
N ARG A 412 -21.22 5.00 12.03
CA ARG A 412 -22.28 5.13 13.05
C ARG A 412 -22.95 3.78 13.32
N ASP A 413 -23.34 3.07 12.27
CA ASP A 413 -24.08 1.80 12.37
C ASP A 413 -23.28 0.56 11.96
N GLY A 414 -22.02 0.74 11.55
CA GLY A 414 -21.02 -0.32 11.38
C GLY A 414 -21.26 -1.31 10.23
N LEU A 415 -22.23 -1.06 9.33
CA LEU A 415 -22.49 -1.83 8.10
C LEU A 415 -22.41 -3.39 8.24
N PRO A 416 -23.10 -4.01 9.22
CA PRO A 416 -22.88 -5.41 9.57
C PRO A 416 -23.13 -6.39 8.41
N ALA A 417 -24.16 -6.16 7.59
CA ALA A 417 -24.46 -7.04 6.46
C ALA A 417 -23.36 -7.02 5.38
N ARG A 418 -22.72 -5.87 5.16
CA ARG A 418 -21.69 -5.68 4.13
C ARG A 418 -20.36 -6.28 4.57
N PHE A 419 -19.97 -6.05 5.82
CA PHE A 419 -18.80 -6.72 6.39
C PHE A 419 -18.99 -8.23 6.45
N ARG A 420 -20.17 -8.74 6.84
CA ARG A 420 -20.43 -10.18 6.84
C ARG A 420 -20.32 -10.79 5.44
N ALA A 421 -20.87 -10.12 4.41
CA ALA A 421 -20.72 -10.56 3.03
C ALA A 421 -19.24 -10.59 2.61
N ALA A 422 -18.48 -9.52 2.88
CA ALA A 422 -17.05 -9.46 2.57
C ALA A 422 -16.22 -10.53 3.32
N LEU A 423 -16.57 -10.83 4.58
CA LEU A 423 -15.97 -11.94 5.33
C LEU A 423 -16.31 -13.28 4.69
N ALA A 424 -17.56 -13.51 4.28
CA ALA A 424 -17.98 -14.77 3.67
C ALA A 424 -17.33 -15.00 2.29
N GLU A 425 -17.11 -13.93 1.53
CA GLU A 425 -16.51 -13.94 0.19
C GLU A 425 -14.97 -13.92 0.19
N ALA A 426 -14.33 -13.84 1.37
CA ALA A 426 -12.88 -13.78 1.48
C ALA A 426 -12.20 -15.00 0.81
N PRO A 427 -11.36 -14.80 -0.23
CA PRO A 427 -10.75 -15.91 -0.97
C PRO A 427 -9.77 -16.73 -0.11
N GLY A 428 -9.12 -16.12 0.88
CA GLY A 428 -8.13 -16.74 1.76
C GLY A 428 -7.93 -15.97 3.06
N LEU A 429 -7.03 -16.47 3.91
CA LEU A 429 -6.76 -15.92 5.25
C LEU A 429 -6.24 -14.47 5.22
N ASP A 430 -5.46 -14.08 4.21
CA ASP A 430 -4.93 -12.72 4.08
C ASP A 430 -6.05 -11.70 3.83
N ALA A 431 -6.95 -12.00 2.88
CA ALA A 431 -8.11 -11.17 2.59
C ALA A 431 -9.08 -11.09 3.78
N LEU A 432 -9.26 -12.19 4.51
CA LEU A 432 -10.03 -12.20 5.76
C LEU A 432 -9.40 -11.25 6.79
N ALA A 433 -8.10 -11.34 7.03
CA ALA A 433 -7.39 -10.48 7.97
C ALA A 433 -7.53 -9.00 7.60
N ASP A 434 -7.47 -8.66 6.31
CA ASP A 434 -7.68 -7.29 5.85
C ASP A 434 -9.10 -6.78 6.08
N VAL A 435 -10.13 -7.60 5.84
CA VAL A 435 -11.53 -7.21 6.11
C VAL A 435 -11.75 -7.00 7.61
N VAL A 436 -11.18 -7.87 8.45
CA VAL A 436 -11.25 -7.73 9.92
C VAL A 436 -10.52 -6.46 10.38
N ARG A 437 -9.34 -6.19 9.84
CA ARG A 437 -8.57 -4.97 10.14
C ARG A 437 -9.34 -3.71 9.73
N LEU A 438 -9.96 -3.72 8.55
CA LEU A 438 -10.80 -2.63 8.08
C LEU A 438 -12.00 -2.42 9.02
N ALA A 439 -12.70 -3.49 9.40
CA ALA A 439 -13.82 -3.42 10.34
C ALA A 439 -13.39 -2.82 11.69
N ASP A 440 -12.27 -3.26 12.25
CA ASP A 440 -11.72 -2.74 13.51
C ASP A 440 -11.37 -1.24 13.42
N GLN A 441 -10.70 -0.85 12.32
CA GLN A 441 -10.32 0.54 12.05
C GLN A 441 -11.54 1.47 11.99
N VAL A 442 -12.58 1.08 11.26
CA VAL A 442 -13.75 1.95 11.01
C VAL A 442 -14.88 1.76 12.01
N GLY A 443 -14.75 0.84 12.98
CA GLY A 443 -15.85 0.49 13.90
C GLY A 443 -16.97 -0.33 13.24
N GLY A 444 -16.64 -1.10 12.21
CA GLY A 444 -17.52 -2.06 11.58
C GLY A 444 -17.98 -3.15 12.56
N ARG A 445 -19.27 -3.50 12.50
CA ARG A 445 -19.87 -4.52 13.39
C ARG A 445 -19.70 -5.91 12.77
N ILE A 446 -18.72 -6.65 13.28
CA ILE A 446 -18.48 -8.07 12.96
C ILE A 446 -18.54 -8.93 14.23
N THR A 447 -18.77 -10.24 14.08
CA THR A 447 -18.81 -11.18 15.22
C THR A 447 -17.60 -12.12 15.20
N GLY A 448 -17.21 -12.62 16.38
CA GLY A 448 -16.15 -13.62 16.48
C GLY A 448 -16.50 -14.90 15.73
N ASP A 449 -17.78 -15.28 15.73
CA ASP A 449 -18.29 -16.47 15.04
C ASP A 449 -18.14 -16.37 13.52
N ASP A 450 -18.42 -15.20 12.94
CA ASP A 450 -18.20 -14.95 11.50
C ASP A 450 -16.72 -15.12 11.13
N VAL A 451 -15.81 -14.54 11.94
CA VAL A 451 -14.35 -14.65 11.73
C VAL A 451 -13.88 -16.10 11.87
N THR A 452 -14.33 -16.80 12.92
CA THR A 452 -13.98 -18.21 13.15
C THR A 452 -14.49 -19.12 12.03
N ALA A 453 -15.73 -18.92 11.57
CA ALA A 453 -16.32 -19.71 10.50
C ALA A 453 -15.58 -19.52 9.16
N THR A 454 -15.32 -18.27 8.76
CA THR A 454 -14.56 -17.99 7.53
C THR A 454 -13.13 -18.51 7.63
N ALA A 455 -12.42 -18.27 8.74
CA ALA A 455 -11.05 -18.75 8.92
C ALA A 455 -10.98 -20.28 8.82
N ALA A 456 -11.96 -20.99 9.37
CA ALA A 456 -12.06 -22.45 9.24
C ALA A 456 -12.30 -22.89 7.80
N ALA A 457 -13.11 -22.16 7.03
CA ALA A 457 -13.34 -22.45 5.62
C ALA A 457 -12.09 -22.21 4.76
N CYS A 458 -11.38 -21.09 4.96
CA CYS A 458 -10.14 -20.77 4.26
C CYS A 458 -9.03 -21.79 4.57
N ALA A 459 -8.81 -22.11 5.84
CA ALA A 459 -7.80 -23.07 6.25
C ALA A 459 -8.09 -24.49 5.75
N ARG A 460 -9.37 -24.90 5.67
CA ARG A 460 -9.75 -26.20 5.11
C ARG A 460 -9.39 -26.32 3.63
N ARG A 461 -9.50 -25.22 2.88
CA ARG A 461 -9.17 -25.16 1.44
C ARG A 461 -7.68 -24.96 1.16
N GLY A 462 -6.86 -24.68 2.16
CA GLY A 462 -5.45 -24.34 1.92
C GLY A 462 -5.20 -22.91 1.47
N ALA A 463 -6.14 -21.98 1.70
CA ALA A 463 -6.10 -20.66 1.07
C ALA A 463 -5.51 -19.57 2.00
N GLY A 464 -4.34 -19.05 1.63
CA GLY A 464 -3.66 -17.94 2.30
C GLY A 464 -2.59 -18.35 3.31
N ASP A 465 -1.86 -17.37 3.83
CA ASP A 465 -0.76 -17.56 4.78
C ASP A 465 -1.23 -17.36 6.24
N ILE A 466 -1.06 -18.40 7.07
CA ILE A 466 -1.48 -18.37 8.48
C ILE A 466 -0.70 -17.31 9.27
N ALA A 467 0.61 -17.25 9.08
CA ALA A 467 1.47 -16.36 9.84
C ALA A 467 1.23 -14.89 9.46
N ALA A 468 1.09 -14.60 8.16
CA ALA A 468 0.75 -13.27 7.67
C ALA A 468 -0.63 -12.82 8.18
N ALA A 469 -1.65 -13.68 8.07
CA ALA A 469 -2.99 -13.37 8.56
C ALA A 469 -3.03 -13.11 10.09
N VAL A 470 -2.33 -13.92 10.88
CA VAL A 470 -2.24 -13.72 12.35
C VAL A 470 -1.56 -12.39 12.69
N ARG A 471 -0.51 -12.01 11.97
CA ARG A 471 0.20 -10.73 12.16
C ARG A 471 -0.68 -9.53 11.78
N ALA A 472 -1.38 -9.61 10.64
CA ALA A 472 -2.23 -8.53 10.13
C ALA A 472 -3.52 -8.36 10.94
N THR A 473 -3.99 -9.40 11.63
CA THR A 473 -5.23 -9.36 12.40
C THR A 473 -5.06 -8.60 13.73
N PRO A 474 -5.96 -7.64 14.04
CA PRO A 474 -5.97 -6.92 15.31
C PRO A 474 -6.09 -7.86 16.52
N GLY A 475 -5.48 -7.48 17.64
CA GLY A 475 -5.33 -8.35 18.82
C GLY A 475 -6.64 -8.95 19.35
N VAL A 476 -7.72 -8.17 19.33
CA VAL A 476 -9.05 -8.60 19.81
C VAL A 476 -9.66 -9.74 18.96
N TRP A 477 -9.26 -9.87 17.69
CA TRP A 477 -9.79 -10.87 16.76
C TRP A 477 -8.88 -12.09 16.57
N ARG A 478 -7.63 -12.03 17.07
CA ARG A 478 -6.65 -13.12 16.88
C ARG A 478 -7.14 -14.46 17.40
N ALA A 479 -7.76 -14.49 18.58
CA ALA A 479 -8.29 -15.74 19.15
C ALA A 479 -9.35 -16.39 18.26
N ALA A 480 -10.26 -15.59 17.68
CA ALA A 480 -11.31 -16.06 16.79
C ALA A 480 -10.75 -16.58 15.46
N LEU A 481 -9.83 -15.82 14.83
CA LEU A 481 -9.13 -16.23 13.61
C LEU A 481 -8.41 -17.56 13.83
N VAL A 482 -7.59 -17.62 14.88
CA VAL A 482 -6.75 -18.75 15.23
C VAL A 482 -7.59 -19.99 15.57
N GLY A 483 -8.68 -19.83 16.32
CA GLY A 483 -9.62 -20.93 16.61
C GLY A 483 -10.26 -21.48 15.33
N GLY A 484 -10.61 -20.60 14.39
CA GLY A 484 -11.10 -20.99 13.08
C GLY A 484 -10.06 -21.73 12.26
N VAL A 485 -8.84 -21.21 12.14
CA VAL A 485 -7.72 -21.86 11.44
C VAL A 485 -7.51 -23.29 11.95
N LEU A 486 -7.44 -23.48 13.27
CA LEU A 486 -7.28 -24.82 13.85
C LEU A 486 -8.45 -25.75 13.50
N SER A 487 -9.68 -25.26 13.65
CA SER A 487 -10.90 -26.00 13.33
C SER A 487 -10.96 -26.40 11.84
N GLY A 488 -10.44 -25.54 10.97
CA GLY A 488 -10.31 -25.76 9.53
C GLY A 488 -9.24 -26.79 9.18
N LEU A 489 -8.02 -26.61 9.69
CA LEU A 489 -6.88 -27.52 9.48
C LEU A 489 -7.17 -28.93 9.99
N GLU A 490 -7.86 -29.07 11.12
CA GLU A 490 -8.23 -30.37 11.68
C GLU A 490 -9.15 -31.16 10.75
N ARG A 491 -10.01 -30.45 10.01
CA ARG A 491 -10.92 -31.01 8.99
C ARG A 491 -10.33 -31.02 7.58
N ALA A 492 -9.16 -30.42 7.37
CA ALA A 492 -8.49 -30.41 6.07
C ALA A 492 -7.90 -31.78 5.74
N GLU A 493 -7.67 -32.05 4.46
CA GLU A 493 -6.89 -33.20 4.01
C GLU A 493 -5.44 -33.10 4.50
N SER A 494 -4.77 -34.25 4.70
CA SER A 494 -3.41 -34.30 5.27
C SER A 494 -2.39 -33.49 4.45
N GLY A 495 -2.47 -33.56 3.10
CA GLY A 495 -1.60 -32.80 2.21
C GLY A 495 -1.74 -31.28 2.39
N THR A 496 -2.98 -30.78 2.39
CA THR A 496 -3.29 -29.36 2.64
C THR A 496 -2.81 -28.91 4.02
N ARG A 497 -3.08 -29.72 5.05
CA ARG A 497 -2.64 -29.43 6.42
C ARG A 497 -1.12 -29.27 6.51
N ARG A 498 -0.37 -30.21 5.92
CA ARG A 498 1.10 -30.16 5.89
C ARG A 498 1.62 -28.96 5.11
N ALA A 499 1.02 -28.64 3.96
CA ALA A 499 1.41 -27.50 3.13
C ALA A 499 1.22 -26.16 3.86
N MET A 500 0.11 -25.98 4.59
CA MET A 500 -0.14 -24.74 5.33
C MET A 500 0.72 -24.59 6.59
N LEU A 501 1.16 -25.70 7.21
CA LEU A 501 2.00 -25.69 8.43
C LEU A 501 3.48 -25.44 8.09
N THR A 502 3.77 -24.27 7.52
CA THR A 502 5.14 -23.76 7.32
C THR A 502 5.83 -23.46 8.66
N PRO A 503 7.16 -23.31 8.73
CA PRO A 503 7.85 -22.93 9.97
C PRO A 503 7.28 -21.67 10.63
N ASP A 504 6.99 -20.64 9.82
CA ASP A 504 6.40 -19.39 10.30
C ASP A 504 4.97 -19.58 10.81
N ALA A 505 4.16 -20.40 10.13
CA ALA A 505 2.81 -20.74 10.59
C ALA A 505 2.84 -21.47 11.94
N ARG A 506 3.79 -22.39 12.13
CA ARG A 506 4.00 -23.09 13.41
C ARG A 506 4.37 -22.12 14.52
N ALA A 507 5.29 -21.19 14.25
CA ALA A 507 5.68 -20.16 15.21
C ALA A 507 4.49 -19.23 15.56
N ALA A 508 3.70 -18.82 14.57
CA ALA A 508 2.52 -17.97 14.76
C ALA A 508 1.40 -18.66 15.56
N LEU A 509 1.25 -19.99 15.40
CA LEU A 509 0.33 -20.78 16.21
C LEU A 509 0.89 -21.02 17.64
N GLY A 510 2.20 -21.11 17.81
CA GLY A 510 2.83 -21.20 19.13
C GLY A 510 2.37 -22.41 19.96
N GLU A 511 2.68 -22.38 21.26
CA GLU A 511 2.23 -23.42 22.19
C GLU A 511 0.77 -23.21 22.62
N ARG A 512 0.03 -24.31 22.70
CA ARG A 512 -1.38 -24.32 23.09
C ARG A 512 -1.84 -25.73 23.42
N ASP A 513 -3.07 -25.81 23.93
CA ASP A 513 -3.80 -27.06 24.06
C ASP A 513 -4.22 -27.58 22.67
N TRP A 514 -3.68 -28.74 22.29
CA TRP A 514 -3.93 -29.40 21.01
C TRP A 514 -5.04 -30.45 21.06
N THR A 515 -5.70 -30.67 22.21
CA THR A 515 -6.76 -31.68 22.36
C THR A 515 -7.96 -31.45 21.42
N ARG A 516 -8.21 -30.21 21.03
CA ARG A 516 -9.28 -29.83 20.08
C ARG A 516 -8.86 -29.89 18.61
N ALA A 517 -7.57 -30.03 18.33
CA ALA A 517 -7.00 -30.14 16.99
C ALA A 517 -5.81 -31.13 16.98
N PRO A 518 -6.04 -32.40 17.35
CA PRO A 518 -4.97 -33.36 17.63
C PRO A 518 -4.13 -33.66 16.40
N ARG A 519 -4.71 -33.76 15.20
CA ARG A 519 -3.95 -34.02 13.96
C ARG A 519 -3.07 -32.84 13.56
N THR A 520 -3.56 -31.63 13.78
CA THR A 520 -2.79 -30.39 13.55
C THR A 520 -1.68 -30.25 14.59
N GLY A 521 -1.99 -30.47 15.87
CA GLY A 521 -1.02 -30.46 16.95
C GLY A 521 0.06 -31.51 16.78
N GLY A 522 -0.30 -32.72 16.33
CA GLY A 522 0.65 -33.80 16.08
C GLY A 522 1.75 -33.41 15.10
N LEU A 523 1.41 -32.77 13.98
CA LEU A 523 2.38 -32.28 12.99
C LEU A 523 3.28 -31.14 13.53
N ILE A 524 2.74 -30.30 14.41
CA ILE A 524 3.50 -29.20 15.02
C ILE A 524 4.48 -29.75 16.07
N LEU A 525 4.02 -30.69 16.90
CA LEU A 525 4.81 -31.34 17.94
C LEU A 525 5.92 -32.21 17.33
N SER A 526 5.63 -32.96 16.26
CA SER A 526 6.61 -33.83 15.60
C SER A 526 7.76 -33.06 14.93
N ALA A 527 7.60 -31.76 14.72
CA ALA A 527 8.62 -30.89 14.15
C ALA A 527 9.50 -30.18 15.19
N ARG A 528 9.29 -30.43 16.49
CA ARG A 528 10.11 -29.85 17.55
C ARG A 528 11.51 -30.45 17.55
N ALA A 529 12.48 -29.65 17.98
CA ALA A 529 13.86 -30.11 18.14
C ALA A 529 14.00 -31.15 19.27
N ASP A 530 13.26 -30.97 20.37
CA ASP A 530 13.23 -31.93 21.48
C ASP A 530 12.30 -33.10 21.15
N ARG A 531 12.90 -34.22 20.76
CA ARG A 531 12.20 -35.45 20.39
C ARG A 531 11.56 -36.15 21.60
N HIS A 532 12.09 -35.99 22.81
CA HIS A 532 11.55 -36.61 24.03
C HIS A 532 10.25 -35.94 24.44
N GLU A 533 10.26 -34.61 24.45
CA GLU A 533 9.07 -33.81 24.73
C GLU A 533 8.01 -34.04 23.66
N ALA A 534 8.39 -33.97 22.37
CA ALA A 534 7.50 -34.25 21.25
C ALA A 534 6.83 -35.63 21.37
N THR A 535 7.61 -36.68 21.68
CA THR A 535 7.09 -38.05 21.86
C THR A 535 6.03 -38.09 22.97
N THR A 536 6.31 -37.47 24.11
CA THR A 536 5.37 -37.48 25.25
C THR A 536 4.08 -36.77 24.90
N ARG A 537 4.18 -35.59 24.28
CA ARG A 537 3.02 -34.78 23.89
C ARG A 537 2.19 -35.46 22.79
N LEU A 538 2.82 -36.19 21.87
CA LEU A 538 2.12 -37.00 20.88
C LEU A 538 1.31 -38.12 21.54
N ILE A 539 1.88 -38.81 22.53
CA ILE A 539 1.17 -39.86 23.29
C ILE A 539 0.00 -39.27 24.09
N GLU A 540 0.16 -38.09 24.69
CA GLU A 540 -0.92 -37.37 25.37
C GLU A 540 -2.09 -37.02 24.44
N LEU A 541 -1.83 -36.84 23.14
CA LEU A 541 -2.85 -36.54 22.13
C LEU A 541 -3.55 -37.78 21.54
N GLU A 542 -2.99 -38.97 21.70
CA GLU A 542 -3.57 -40.21 21.16
C GLU A 542 -5.05 -40.42 21.54
N PRO A 543 -5.47 -40.23 22.81
CA PRO A 543 -6.87 -40.41 23.21
C PRO A 543 -7.84 -39.44 22.54
N TYR A 544 -7.34 -38.34 21.97
CA TYR A 544 -8.14 -37.27 21.37
C TYR A 544 -8.35 -37.47 19.86
N GLY A 545 -7.75 -38.51 19.25
CA GLY A 545 -7.99 -38.87 17.84
C GLY A 545 -6.85 -38.52 16.90
N LEU A 546 -5.65 -39.04 17.18
CA LEU A 546 -4.45 -38.91 16.34
C LEU A 546 -4.11 -40.25 15.63
N PRO A 547 -4.79 -40.61 14.53
CA PRO A 547 -4.54 -41.89 13.86
C PRO A 547 -3.15 -41.99 13.21
N GLU A 548 -2.53 -40.86 12.88
CA GLU A 548 -1.20 -40.81 12.26
C GLU A 548 -0.04 -40.91 13.27
N ILE A 549 -0.31 -41.20 14.56
CA ILE A 549 0.72 -41.16 15.61
C ILE A 549 1.94 -42.06 15.33
N GLU A 550 1.74 -43.26 14.78
CA GLU A 550 2.86 -44.15 14.43
C GLU A 550 3.74 -43.59 13.31
N GLU A 551 3.13 -42.92 12.31
CA GLU A 551 3.88 -42.25 11.24
C GLU A 551 4.71 -41.09 11.81
N LEU A 552 4.11 -40.30 12.71
CA LEU A 552 4.77 -39.15 13.35
C LEU A 552 5.92 -39.59 14.27
N LEU A 553 5.70 -40.63 15.08
CA LEU A 553 6.74 -41.22 15.92
C LEU A 553 7.86 -41.84 15.07
N GLY A 554 7.50 -42.50 13.96
CA GLY A 554 8.45 -43.07 13.01
C GLY A 554 9.37 -42.01 12.41
N ALA A 555 8.81 -40.89 11.94
CA ALA A 555 9.59 -39.78 11.42
C ALA A 555 10.49 -39.13 12.49
N LEU A 556 9.99 -39.01 13.73
CA LEU A 556 10.73 -38.43 14.85
C LEU A 556 11.96 -39.28 15.23
N TRP A 557 11.81 -40.60 15.17
CA TRP A 557 12.83 -41.59 15.53
C TRP A 557 13.38 -42.34 14.32
N ASP A 558 13.45 -41.68 13.15
CA ASP A 558 14.03 -42.26 11.94
C ASP A 558 15.51 -42.63 12.14
N ALA A 559 16.27 -41.73 12.78
CA ALA A 559 17.61 -42.05 13.30
C ALA A 559 17.52 -42.81 14.64
N PRO A 560 18.33 -43.86 14.85
CA PRO A 560 18.32 -44.60 16.11
C PRO A 560 18.74 -43.68 17.28
N PRO A 561 18.05 -43.76 18.43
CA PRO A 561 18.45 -43.00 19.61
C PRO A 561 19.78 -43.49 20.17
N SER A 562 20.50 -42.60 20.84
CA SER A 562 21.60 -43.00 21.73
C SER A 562 21.07 -43.77 22.96
N PRO A 563 21.91 -44.55 23.66
CA PRO A 563 21.51 -45.23 24.88
C PRO A 563 20.90 -44.30 25.93
N GLY A 564 21.51 -43.13 26.16
CA GLY A 564 20.99 -42.14 27.13
C GLY A 564 19.67 -41.49 26.69
N GLU A 565 19.42 -41.35 25.38
CA GLU A 565 18.12 -40.86 24.89
C GLU A 565 17.02 -41.91 25.10
N CYS A 566 17.32 -43.19 24.85
CA CYS A 566 16.37 -44.28 25.09
C CYS A 566 16.10 -44.45 26.60
N GLU A 567 17.13 -44.32 27.44
CA GLU A 567 17.01 -44.35 28.91
C GLU A 567 15.98 -43.32 29.40
N ARG A 568 16.12 -42.06 28.96
CA ARG A 568 15.16 -40.98 29.29
C ARG A 568 13.74 -41.28 28.83
N LEU A 569 13.55 -41.92 27.68
CA LEU A 569 12.22 -42.32 27.20
C LEU A 569 11.62 -43.40 28.10
N VAL A 570 12.40 -44.42 28.48
CA VAL A 570 11.96 -45.51 29.36
C VAL A 570 11.55 -44.97 30.73
N GLU A 571 12.35 -44.06 31.30
CA GLU A 571 12.04 -43.42 32.58
C GLU A 571 10.76 -42.61 32.54
N ARG A 572 10.52 -41.89 31.44
CA ARG A 572 9.39 -40.96 31.31
C ARG A 572 8.09 -41.64 30.89
N LEU A 573 8.14 -42.57 29.95
CA LEU A 573 6.96 -43.18 29.34
C LEU A 573 6.59 -44.52 29.97
N GLY A 574 7.57 -45.25 30.50
CA GLY A 574 7.37 -46.56 31.11
C GLY A 574 6.56 -47.50 30.20
N PRO A 575 5.59 -48.26 30.75
CA PRO A 575 4.81 -49.25 30.00
C PRO A 575 4.07 -48.69 28.78
N SER A 576 3.86 -47.37 28.70
CA SER A 576 3.24 -46.73 27.54
C SER A 576 4.05 -46.94 26.25
N MET A 577 5.36 -47.16 26.34
CA MET A 577 6.20 -47.50 25.18
C MET A 577 5.72 -48.78 24.48
N ALA A 578 5.20 -49.76 25.23
CA ALA A 578 4.75 -51.03 24.68
C ALA A 578 3.51 -50.92 23.78
N ARG A 579 2.78 -49.79 23.85
CA ARG A 579 1.57 -49.56 23.04
C ARG A 579 1.88 -49.23 21.58
N PHE A 580 3.04 -48.66 21.30
CA PHE A 580 3.39 -48.12 19.98
C PHE A 580 4.48 -48.96 19.33
N ALA A 581 4.28 -49.38 18.08
CA ALA A 581 5.21 -50.22 17.35
C ALA A 581 6.59 -49.57 17.21
N VAL A 582 6.66 -48.28 16.87
CA VAL A 582 7.93 -47.56 16.73
C VAL A 582 8.69 -47.53 18.06
N LEU A 583 8.02 -47.23 19.17
CA LEU A 583 8.66 -47.11 20.48
C LEU A 583 9.12 -48.45 21.04
N ARG A 584 8.38 -49.53 20.77
CA ARG A 584 8.77 -50.90 21.12
C ARG A 584 10.08 -51.33 20.48
N ASP A 585 10.35 -50.84 19.27
CA ASP A 585 11.52 -51.23 18.50
C ASP A 585 12.78 -50.42 18.86
N LEU A 586 12.62 -49.23 19.47
CA LEU A 586 13.76 -48.36 19.81
C LEU A 586 14.83 -49.04 20.66
N PRO A 587 14.52 -49.77 21.75
CA PRO A 587 15.55 -50.48 22.52
C PRO A 587 16.39 -51.42 21.68
N ARG A 588 15.76 -52.17 20.77
CA ARG A 588 16.46 -53.10 19.88
C ARG A 588 17.40 -52.36 18.94
N ARG A 589 16.91 -51.30 18.27
CA ARG A 589 17.71 -50.45 17.38
C ARG A 589 18.90 -49.82 18.09
N VAL A 590 18.74 -49.42 19.36
CA VAL A 590 19.85 -48.91 20.19
C VAL A 590 20.89 -50.01 20.40
N PHE A 591 20.47 -51.21 20.80
CA PHE A 591 21.38 -52.33 21.02
C PHE A 591 22.02 -52.88 19.73
N GLU A 592 21.43 -52.67 18.56
CA GLU A 592 22.01 -53.05 17.27
C GLU A 592 23.03 -52.02 16.75
N SER A 593 22.99 -50.77 17.24
CA SER A 593 23.87 -49.68 16.81
C SER A 593 24.95 -49.31 17.83
N ALA A 594 24.63 -49.23 19.12
CA ALA A 594 25.55 -48.80 20.18
C ALA A 594 26.57 -49.90 20.58
N PRO A 595 27.75 -49.55 21.13
CA PRO A 595 28.68 -50.53 21.69
C PRO A 595 28.04 -51.30 22.86
N LEU A 596 28.09 -52.63 22.80
CA LEU A 596 27.35 -53.51 23.72
C LEU A 596 27.93 -53.54 25.14
N ASP A 597 29.22 -53.25 25.28
CA ASP A 597 29.98 -53.25 26.55
C ASP A 597 30.05 -51.85 27.20
N ALA A 598 29.60 -50.80 26.51
CA ALA A 598 29.55 -49.45 27.05
C ALA A 598 28.64 -49.38 28.29
N ALA A 599 29.08 -48.62 29.30
CA ALA A 599 28.37 -48.51 30.58
C ALA A 599 26.94 -47.98 30.41
N GLU A 600 26.71 -47.08 29.45
CA GLU A 600 25.38 -46.54 29.11
C GLU A 600 24.44 -47.61 28.53
N THR A 601 24.91 -48.40 27.56
CA THR A 601 24.14 -49.49 26.94
C THR A 601 23.72 -50.53 27.96
N VAL A 602 24.63 -50.85 28.89
CA VAL A 602 24.38 -51.78 29.98
C VAL A 602 23.36 -51.23 30.98
N ARG A 603 23.47 -49.96 31.38
CA ARG A 603 22.48 -49.31 32.26
C ARG A 603 21.09 -49.32 31.64
N LEU A 604 21.00 -48.99 30.35
CA LEU A 604 19.74 -49.05 29.60
C LEU A 604 19.16 -50.47 29.60
N ALA A 605 19.97 -51.50 29.39
CA ALA A 605 19.51 -52.89 29.41
C ALA A 605 19.01 -53.33 30.80
N GLU A 606 19.68 -52.90 31.89
CA GLU A 606 19.21 -53.12 33.26
C GLU A 606 17.87 -52.40 33.49
N LEU A 607 17.76 -51.14 33.07
CA LEU A 607 16.55 -50.35 33.20
C LEU A 607 15.35 -50.98 32.46
N ILE A 608 15.54 -51.41 31.21
CA ILE A 608 14.48 -52.06 30.43
C ILE A 608 14.07 -53.39 31.07
N ARG A 609 15.01 -54.22 31.51
CA ARG A 609 14.69 -55.47 32.21
C ARG A 609 13.80 -55.23 33.42
N ASP A 610 14.08 -54.16 34.16
CA ASP A 610 13.42 -53.87 35.44
C ASP A 610 12.08 -53.12 35.26
N ARG A 611 11.97 -52.25 34.25
CA ARG A 611 10.80 -51.38 34.04
C ARG A 611 9.88 -51.81 32.90
N LEU A 612 10.38 -52.55 31.91
CA LEU A 612 9.67 -52.95 30.68
C LEU A 612 9.91 -54.44 30.38
N PRO A 613 9.44 -55.36 31.24
CA PRO A 613 9.71 -56.79 31.10
C PRO A 613 9.23 -57.38 29.76
N GLU A 614 8.20 -56.79 29.15
CA GLU A 614 7.68 -57.14 27.84
C GLU A 614 8.64 -56.80 26.67
N LEU A 615 9.54 -55.83 26.84
CA LEU A 615 10.56 -55.44 25.86
C LEU A 615 11.97 -55.96 26.24
N ALA A 616 12.08 -56.75 27.30
CA ALA A 616 13.37 -57.15 27.87
C ALA A 616 14.13 -58.20 27.04
N GLY A 617 13.58 -58.72 25.93
CA GLY A 617 14.24 -59.72 25.09
C GLY A 617 15.65 -59.28 24.64
N PRO A 618 15.77 -58.20 23.86
CA PRO A 618 17.07 -57.65 23.46
C PRO A 618 17.96 -57.24 24.66
N ALA A 619 17.38 -56.67 25.72
CA ALA A 619 18.12 -56.27 26.90
C ALA A 619 18.79 -57.47 27.62
N ARG A 620 18.11 -58.62 27.71
CA ARG A 620 18.68 -59.86 28.27
C ARG A 620 19.89 -60.34 27.48
N ILE A 621 19.90 -60.18 26.15
CA ILE A 621 21.03 -60.55 25.29
C ILE A 621 22.25 -59.66 25.61
N VAL A 622 22.06 -58.35 25.75
CA VAL A 622 23.13 -57.40 26.13
C VAL A 622 23.66 -57.67 27.54
N LEU A 623 22.78 -57.94 28.51
CA LEU A 623 23.22 -58.27 29.88
C LEU A 623 23.99 -59.58 29.93
N ALA A 624 23.57 -60.58 29.16
CA ALA A 624 24.28 -61.85 29.03
C ALA A 624 25.62 -61.68 28.30
N HIS A 625 25.76 -60.73 27.37
CA HIS A 625 27.05 -60.35 26.80
C HIS A 625 28.02 -59.82 27.87
N ARG A 626 27.56 -58.88 28.72
CA ARG A 626 28.37 -58.36 29.84
C ARG A 626 28.76 -59.48 30.82
N GLU A 627 27.81 -60.38 31.13
CA GLU A 627 28.05 -61.54 31.98
C GLU A 627 29.10 -62.47 31.37
N ALA A 628 29.04 -62.73 30.05
CA ALA A 628 30.01 -63.55 29.35
C ALA A 628 31.42 -62.94 29.40
N LEU A 629 31.57 -61.64 29.13
CA LEU A 629 32.87 -60.96 29.20
C LEU A 629 33.48 -60.93 30.61
N ARG A 630 32.64 -60.94 31.65
CA ARG A 630 33.05 -60.94 33.07
C ARG A 630 33.16 -62.34 33.69
N ALA A 631 32.81 -63.39 32.97
CA ALA A 631 32.87 -64.75 33.47
C ALA A 631 34.28 -65.09 33.96
N GLY A 632 34.38 -65.65 35.18
CA GLY A 632 35.66 -65.96 35.82
C GLY A 632 36.32 -67.22 35.27
N THR A 633 35.55 -68.06 34.56
CA THR A 633 36.02 -69.31 33.96
C THR A 633 35.49 -69.51 32.54
N GLU A 634 36.25 -70.21 31.71
CA GLU A 634 35.92 -70.53 30.33
C GLU A 634 34.60 -71.32 30.16
N PRO A 635 34.27 -72.32 31.01
CA PRO A 635 32.99 -73.03 30.92
C PRO A 635 31.78 -72.18 31.31
N GLU A 636 31.97 -71.22 32.22
CA GLU A 636 30.93 -70.28 32.62
C GLU A 636 30.58 -69.34 31.45
N MET A 637 31.58 -68.78 30.77
CA MET A 637 31.37 -67.98 29.55
C MET A 637 30.58 -68.76 28.49
N ALA A 638 30.97 -70.00 28.24
CA ALA A 638 30.30 -70.87 27.27
C ALA A 638 28.84 -71.14 27.63
N ARG A 639 28.56 -71.37 28.93
CA ARG A 639 27.19 -71.55 29.44
C ARG A 639 26.35 -70.28 29.26
N VAL A 640 26.91 -69.10 29.53
CA VAL A 640 26.20 -67.81 29.37
C VAL A 640 25.79 -67.61 27.91
N LEU A 641 26.72 -67.79 26.97
CA LEU A 641 26.46 -67.68 25.54
C LEU A 641 25.44 -68.72 25.05
N GLY A 642 25.51 -69.95 25.57
CA GLY A 642 24.60 -71.03 25.20
C GLY A 642 23.14 -70.82 25.62
N ARG A 643 22.83 -69.83 26.45
CA ARG A 643 21.46 -69.44 26.82
C ARG A 643 20.83 -68.46 25.83
N MET A 644 21.60 -67.84 24.95
CA MET A 644 21.11 -66.87 23.97
C MET A 644 20.48 -67.59 22.77
N ASP A 645 19.48 -66.96 22.15
CA ASP A 645 18.86 -67.49 20.93
C ASP A 645 19.81 -67.28 19.74
N ALA A 646 20.34 -68.38 19.19
CA ALA A 646 21.25 -68.34 18.05
C ALA A 646 20.59 -67.82 16.76
N GLY A 647 19.25 -67.73 16.71
CA GLY A 647 18.52 -67.14 15.59
C GLY A 647 18.37 -65.62 15.65
N ASP A 648 18.70 -64.96 16.77
CA ASP A 648 18.56 -63.51 16.92
C ASP A 648 19.80 -62.78 16.34
N PRO A 649 19.62 -61.82 15.41
CA PRO A 649 20.72 -61.00 14.88
C PRO A 649 21.59 -60.31 15.95
N LEU A 650 21.00 -59.93 17.09
CA LEU A 650 21.75 -59.32 18.19
C LEU A 650 22.70 -60.33 18.86
N THR A 651 22.32 -61.60 18.88
CA THR A 651 23.18 -62.68 19.40
C THR A 651 24.39 -62.91 18.51
N ASP A 652 24.25 -62.80 17.18
CA ASP A 652 25.40 -62.83 16.27
C ASP A 652 26.39 -61.68 16.57
N ARG A 653 25.88 -60.46 16.76
CA ARG A 653 26.71 -59.30 17.16
C ARG A 653 27.43 -59.51 18.49
N VAL A 654 26.74 -60.12 19.47
CA VAL A 654 27.36 -60.52 20.74
C VAL A 654 28.47 -61.54 20.52
N CYS A 655 28.22 -62.57 19.71
CA CYS A 655 29.23 -63.58 19.35
C CYS A 655 30.44 -62.94 18.67
N ALA A 656 30.25 -62.00 17.73
CA ALA A 656 31.33 -61.26 17.09
C ALA A 656 32.18 -60.47 18.10
N SER A 657 31.53 -59.74 19.01
CA SER A 657 32.21 -58.97 20.06
C SER A 657 33.01 -59.89 21.01
N VAL A 658 32.39 -60.98 21.45
CA VAL A 658 33.06 -61.96 22.32
C VAL A 658 34.19 -62.69 21.60
N ALA A 659 34.02 -63.03 20.32
CA ALA A 659 35.08 -63.60 19.49
C ALA A 659 36.29 -62.66 19.43
N GLY A 660 36.07 -61.36 19.21
CA GLY A 660 37.13 -60.35 19.25
C GLY A 660 37.83 -60.27 20.61
N ALA A 661 37.07 -60.25 21.71
CA ALA A 661 37.64 -60.24 23.06
C ALA A 661 38.44 -61.53 23.38
N LEU A 662 38.03 -62.66 22.83
CA LEU A 662 38.69 -63.94 22.98
C LEU A 662 40.00 -64.05 22.19
N THR A 663 40.20 -63.28 21.12
CA THR A 663 41.44 -63.27 20.34
C THR A 663 42.65 -62.90 21.19
N ALA A 664 42.49 -62.00 22.17
CA ALA A 664 43.54 -61.64 23.12
C ALA A 664 43.88 -62.77 24.12
N ARG A 665 43.09 -63.85 24.19
CA ARG A 665 43.34 -64.99 25.08
C ARG A 665 44.17 -66.08 24.40
N PRO A 666 44.95 -66.87 25.16
CA PRO A 666 45.69 -68.01 24.62
C PRO A 666 44.78 -69.01 23.89
N ALA A 667 45.29 -69.67 22.85
CA ALA A 667 44.58 -70.67 22.06
C ALA A 667 43.96 -71.79 22.91
N ARG A 668 44.62 -72.15 24.02
CA ARG A 668 44.09 -73.10 25.01
C ARG A 668 42.77 -72.64 25.64
N SER A 669 42.71 -71.42 26.17
CA SER A 669 41.48 -70.87 26.77
C SER A 669 40.36 -70.75 25.73
N ARG A 670 40.68 -70.32 24.51
CA ARG A 670 39.71 -70.30 23.40
C ARG A 670 39.12 -71.68 23.11
N ALA A 671 39.97 -72.72 23.08
CA ALA A 671 39.51 -74.10 22.88
C ALA A 671 38.67 -74.62 24.06
N GLU A 672 38.98 -74.24 25.30
CA GLU A 672 38.21 -74.61 26.49
C GLU A 672 36.80 -73.97 26.47
N VAL A 673 36.67 -72.70 26.06
CA VAL A 673 35.37 -72.05 25.82
C VAL A 673 34.57 -72.81 24.75
N LEU A 674 35.19 -73.10 23.61
CA LEU A 674 34.50 -73.79 22.50
C LEU A 674 34.11 -75.23 22.83
N ALA A 675 34.92 -75.95 23.62
CA ALA A 675 34.61 -77.32 24.05
C ALA A 675 33.40 -77.37 24.99
N ALA A 676 33.22 -76.34 25.83
CA ALA A 676 32.07 -76.20 26.72
C ALA A 676 30.84 -75.55 26.06
N ALA A 677 31.01 -74.92 24.88
CA ALA A 677 29.95 -74.21 24.16
C ALA A 677 28.99 -75.18 23.45
N THR A 678 27.75 -74.72 23.25
CA THR A 678 26.77 -75.39 22.38
C THR A 678 27.25 -75.37 20.93
N ASP A 679 26.75 -76.28 20.10
CA ASP A 679 27.17 -76.36 18.69
C ASP A 679 26.90 -75.07 17.90
N ALA A 680 25.84 -74.34 18.26
CA ALA A 680 25.53 -73.05 17.65
C ALA A 680 26.58 -71.99 18.01
N VAL A 681 26.84 -71.76 19.30
CA VAL A 681 27.86 -70.79 19.76
C VAL A 681 29.25 -71.16 19.23
N ARG A 682 29.58 -72.46 19.21
CA ARG A 682 30.84 -72.94 18.66
C ARG A 682 30.99 -72.59 17.17
N ARG A 683 29.91 -72.75 16.39
CA ARG A 683 29.87 -72.42 14.96
C ARG A 683 30.02 -70.92 14.72
N GLU A 684 29.32 -70.09 15.49
CA GLU A 684 29.37 -68.63 15.32
C GLU A 684 30.75 -68.06 15.69
N LEU A 685 31.28 -68.39 16.87
CA LEU A 685 32.59 -67.88 17.32
C LEU A 685 33.72 -68.28 16.36
N THR A 686 33.71 -69.53 15.88
CA THR A 686 34.69 -69.98 14.89
C THR A 686 34.45 -69.36 13.51
N GLY A 687 33.20 -69.10 13.13
CA GLY A 687 32.84 -68.36 11.92
C GLY A 687 33.48 -66.97 11.91
N HIS A 688 33.27 -66.19 12.97
CA HIS A 688 33.83 -64.84 13.10
C HIS A 688 35.36 -64.80 13.01
N TRP A 689 36.08 -65.72 13.66
CA TRP A 689 37.55 -65.78 13.55
C TRP A 689 38.04 -66.15 12.15
N LEU A 690 37.30 -67.00 11.43
CA LEU A 690 37.65 -67.40 10.07
C LEU A 690 37.35 -66.29 9.05
N ASP A 691 36.23 -65.60 9.23
CA ASP A 691 35.77 -64.52 8.34
C ASP A 691 36.59 -63.24 8.53
N ALA A 692 37.17 -63.02 9.71
CA ALA A 692 38.13 -61.95 9.97
C ALA A 692 39.43 -62.06 9.14
N GLY A 693 39.69 -63.21 8.50
CA GLY A 693 40.87 -63.42 7.66
C GLY A 693 42.14 -63.62 8.48
N PRO A 694 42.32 -64.79 9.11
CA PRO A 694 43.38 -65.01 10.10
C PRO A 694 44.76 -64.77 9.49
N ASP A 695 45.57 -64.00 10.22
CA ASP A 695 46.95 -63.73 9.86
C ASP A 695 47.85 -64.96 10.09
N ARG A 696 49.17 -64.76 10.02
CA ARG A 696 50.12 -65.86 10.13
C ARG A 696 50.09 -66.52 11.52
N ASP A 697 49.97 -65.74 12.59
CA ASP A 697 49.99 -66.22 13.97
C ASP A 697 48.61 -66.73 14.40
N ASP A 698 47.54 -66.07 13.95
CA ASP A 698 46.16 -66.52 14.14
C ASP A 698 45.93 -67.93 13.56
N ARG A 699 46.56 -68.24 12.42
CA ARG A 699 46.50 -69.58 11.82
C ARG A 699 47.09 -70.65 12.73
N VAL A 700 48.15 -70.33 13.47
CA VAL A 700 48.76 -71.26 14.43
C VAL A 700 47.80 -71.49 15.60
N ASP A 701 47.20 -70.42 16.11
CA ASP A 701 46.22 -70.49 17.20
C ASP A 701 44.96 -71.27 16.81
N LEU A 702 44.39 -71.03 15.63
CA LEU A 702 43.23 -71.75 15.12
C LEU A 702 43.52 -73.24 14.90
N ALA A 703 44.73 -73.59 14.44
CA ALA A 703 45.14 -74.98 14.31
C ALA A 703 45.32 -75.66 15.67
N GLU A 704 45.88 -74.97 16.67
CA GLU A 704 45.94 -75.46 18.05
C GLU A 704 44.53 -75.68 18.63
N ILE A 705 43.62 -74.73 18.41
CA ILE A 705 42.21 -74.82 18.82
C ILE A 705 41.55 -76.05 18.20
N GLU A 706 41.73 -76.29 16.90
CA GLU A 706 41.17 -77.46 16.22
C GLU A 706 41.69 -78.79 16.80
N VAL A 707 43.01 -78.89 17.03
CA VAL A 707 43.61 -80.08 17.67
C VAL A 707 42.98 -80.35 19.03
N ARG A 708 42.82 -79.31 19.84
CA ARG A 708 42.25 -79.41 21.19
C ARG A 708 40.76 -79.81 21.15
N LEU A 709 39.98 -79.23 20.24
CA LEU A 709 38.57 -79.61 20.04
C LEU A 709 38.41 -81.05 19.56
N HIS A 710 39.27 -81.51 18.65
CA HIS A 710 39.25 -82.91 18.20
C HIS A 710 39.58 -83.88 19.34
N ARG A 711 40.55 -83.55 20.20
CA ARG A 711 40.86 -84.32 21.41
C ARG A 711 39.69 -84.33 22.40
N ALA A 712 38.98 -83.21 22.53
CA ALA A 712 37.77 -83.09 23.34
C ALA A 712 36.51 -83.73 22.69
N ARG A 713 36.66 -84.34 21.50
CA ARG A 713 35.57 -84.97 20.72
C ARG A 713 34.45 -84.02 20.32
N THR A 714 34.77 -82.75 20.12
CA THR A 714 33.84 -81.67 19.72
C THR A 714 34.33 -80.93 18.46
N PRO A 715 34.61 -81.65 17.35
CA PRO A 715 35.16 -81.03 16.14
C PRO A 715 34.20 -80.01 15.53
N VAL A 716 34.76 -78.98 14.87
CA VAL A 716 33.99 -77.95 14.15
C VAL A 716 34.21 -78.13 12.66
N PRO A 717 33.21 -78.57 11.87
CA PRO A 717 33.38 -78.87 10.46
C PRO A 717 33.98 -77.71 9.64
N ARG A 718 33.56 -76.47 9.90
CA ARG A 718 34.06 -75.27 9.21
C ARG A 718 35.55 -75.02 9.49
N LEU A 719 35.99 -75.23 10.72
CA LEU A 719 37.40 -75.11 11.11
C LEU A 719 38.25 -76.21 10.48
N THR A 720 37.72 -77.44 10.42
CA THR A 720 38.39 -78.56 9.74
C THR A 720 38.52 -78.33 8.24
N ALA A 721 37.46 -77.88 7.59
CA ALA A 721 37.48 -77.53 6.18
C ALA A 721 38.46 -76.38 5.87
N TRP A 722 38.53 -75.36 6.74
CA TRP A 722 39.55 -74.30 6.63
C TRP A 722 40.97 -74.87 6.74
N GLY A 723 41.22 -75.77 7.70
CA GLY A 723 42.51 -76.43 7.86
C GLY A 723 42.91 -77.29 6.66
N ASP A 724 41.94 -77.98 6.03
CA ASP A 724 42.12 -78.70 4.78
C ASP A 724 42.31 -77.77 3.57
N GLY A 725 41.75 -76.56 3.61
CA GLY A 725 41.94 -75.54 2.57
C GLY A 725 43.32 -74.88 2.59
N LEU A 726 44.12 -75.02 3.66
CA LEU A 726 45.42 -74.35 3.77
C LEU A 726 46.43 -74.83 2.72
N GLY A 727 47.07 -73.89 2.02
CA GLY A 727 48.14 -74.17 1.07
C GLY A 727 49.40 -74.77 1.72
N ARG A 728 50.25 -75.43 0.91
CA ARG A 728 51.44 -76.17 1.36
C ARG A 728 52.37 -75.36 2.29
N PHE A 729 52.61 -74.09 1.98
CA PHE A 729 53.49 -73.23 2.77
C PHE A 729 52.87 -72.83 4.11
N ALA A 730 51.58 -72.48 4.13
CA ALA A 730 50.86 -72.16 5.37
C ALA A 730 50.81 -73.37 6.31
N ARG A 731 50.54 -74.58 5.78
CA ARG A 731 50.55 -75.82 6.57
C ARG A 731 51.90 -76.11 7.22
N ARG A 732 53.00 -75.98 6.46
CA ARG A 732 54.37 -76.16 7.00
C ARG A 732 54.69 -75.15 8.10
N HIS A 733 54.27 -73.90 7.91
CA HIS A 733 54.49 -72.87 8.92
C HIS A 733 53.73 -73.18 10.22
N VAL A 734 52.44 -73.51 10.12
CA VAL A 734 51.62 -73.92 11.27
C VAL A 734 52.24 -75.13 11.97
N GLU A 735 52.67 -76.14 11.23
CA GLU A 735 53.30 -77.34 11.81
C GLU A 735 54.60 -77.02 12.55
N SER A 736 55.45 -76.15 11.98
CA SER A 736 56.67 -75.69 12.63
C SER A 736 56.36 -74.93 13.92
N ALA A 737 55.47 -73.94 13.85
CA ALA A 737 55.12 -73.10 15.00
C ALA A 737 54.43 -73.91 16.12
N LEU A 738 53.59 -74.90 15.77
CA LEU A 738 53.02 -75.83 16.74
C LEU A 738 54.08 -76.75 17.36
N THR A 739 55.12 -77.14 16.60
CA THR A 739 56.23 -77.97 17.12
C THR A 739 57.03 -77.20 18.16
N ASP A 740 57.24 -75.90 17.91
CA ASP A 740 57.93 -74.99 18.85
C ASP A 740 57.10 -74.76 20.12
N ARG A 741 55.76 -74.79 20.04
CA ARG A 741 54.86 -74.69 21.21
C ARG A 741 54.76 -75.98 22.01
N ASP A 742 54.43 -77.08 21.34
CA ASP A 742 54.28 -78.42 21.92
C ASP A 742 54.35 -79.49 20.81
N PRO A 743 55.40 -80.35 20.77
CA PRO A 743 55.54 -81.42 19.78
C PRO A 743 54.34 -82.38 19.71
N ALA A 744 53.58 -82.53 20.81
CA ALA A 744 52.36 -83.32 20.84
C ALA A 744 51.21 -82.66 20.08
N LEU A 745 51.11 -81.32 20.05
CA LEU A 745 50.13 -80.58 19.25
C LEU A 745 50.43 -80.73 17.75
N ALA A 746 51.69 -80.55 17.34
CA ALA A 746 52.10 -80.72 15.94
C ALA A 746 51.86 -82.15 15.43
N SER A 747 52.13 -83.17 16.26
CA SER A 747 51.87 -84.56 15.92
C SER A 747 50.37 -84.85 15.73
N ALA A 748 49.52 -84.28 16.58
CA ALA A 748 48.07 -84.41 16.46
C ALA A 748 47.50 -83.64 15.26
N TRP A 749 48.04 -82.45 14.95
CA TRP A 749 47.71 -81.70 13.74
C TRP A 749 48.02 -82.50 12.47
N ARG A 750 49.21 -83.10 12.38
CA ARG A 750 49.58 -84.02 11.29
C ARG A 750 48.66 -85.22 11.17
N ALA A 751 48.15 -85.74 12.29
CA ALA A 751 47.23 -86.87 12.28
C ALA A 751 45.85 -86.45 11.74
N LEU A 752 45.38 -85.24 12.07
CA LEU A 752 44.14 -84.68 11.53
C LEU A 752 44.22 -84.48 10.02
N ARG A 753 45.29 -83.85 9.52
CA ARG A 753 45.47 -83.58 8.08
C ARG A 753 45.73 -84.83 7.22
N ARG A 754 46.11 -85.95 7.85
CA ARG A 754 46.23 -87.26 7.16
C ARG A 754 44.90 -88.00 7.02
N ARG A 755 43.86 -87.64 7.79
CA ARG A 755 42.53 -88.27 7.72
C ARG A 755 41.61 -87.65 6.66
N GLY A 756 41.91 -86.44 6.18
CA GLY A 756 41.15 -85.73 5.15
C GLY A 756 41.80 -85.71 3.76
N ALA A 757 42.88 -86.49 3.56
CA ALA A 757 43.59 -86.63 2.29
C ALA A 757 43.20 -87.91 1.56
#